data_AF-A0A7X1FV15-F1
#
_entry.id   AF-A0A7X1FV15-F1
#
_cell.length_a   1.000
_cell.length_b   1.000
_cell.length_c   1.000
_cell.angle_alpha   90.00
_cell.angle_beta   90.00
_cell.angle_gamma   90.00
#
_symmetry.space_group_name_H-M   'P 1'
#
loop_
_entity.id
_entity.type
_entity.pdbx_description
1 polymer ?
#
loop_
_entity_poly.entity_id
_entity_poly.type
_entity_poly.pdbx_seq_one_letter_code
_entity_poly.pdbx_strand_id
1 'polypeptide(L)'
;MKPPKAAIDALLAGTHADPFSLLGVHEGPEGAFARAILPGAHQAEAHSLAGEPLGALTLADPRGLFEGPVAGPRQPVRYHCRAGRAEWWVTDAYSFGPVLGPVDDFLIAEGTHQRLFDKLGAHLIDHEGASGVNFAVWAPNAAHVSVVGDFNDWDARRHPMRRRADIGVWELFVPDIGEWRAYKYQVTAADGQVMPLKADPFAFASELRPKTASMTLRPGKGDWGDEAHRAHWASIDPRRTPISIYEVHPGSWDRDENGWFLSWDALAEKLIPYVADMGFTHIEFLPVSEHPYDPSWGYQTTGLFAPSARFGDPEGFARFVDGAHRAGICVLIDWVPAHFPTDEHGLARFDGTALYEHEDPRLGFHPDWNTLIYNFGRREVASFLVNNALFWAERYHVDGLRVDAVASMLYRDYSRKADEWIPNEQGGRENWEAVEFLRAMNRAVYGSHAGFLTVAEESTAWPGVTLPAHEGGLGFGFKWNMGFMHDTLKYMAREPVHRQYHHDEITFGLMYAFSENFVLPLSHDEVVHGKGSLLNKMSGDDWQKFASLRAYYGLMWAYPGKKLLFMGQEFAQAREWSEERALDWDLRQHAPHEGVRSLVRDLNRLYREKPALHARDCEGEGFDWLIVDDSQNSVFAWLRKAPGAAPIAIVSNMTASPREGYRLPLPHDGRWAEVLNSDAPVYGGSGIGNMGAITSHHGGATITLPPLATVMFEWTGS
;
A
#
# COMPACT_ATOMS: atom_id res chain seq x y z
N MET A 1 49.53 14.98 -11.98
CA MET A 1 49.50 15.28 -13.43
C MET A 1 48.53 16.42 -13.68
N LYS A 2 48.86 17.41 -14.53
CA LYS A 2 47.90 18.45 -14.90
C LYS A 2 46.86 17.84 -15.86
N PRO A 3 45.56 17.84 -15.53
CA PRO A 3 44.53 17.28 -16.40
C PRO A 3 44.43 18.09 -17.71
N PRO A 4 44.01 17.46 -18.82
CA PRO A 4 43.77 18.17 -20.07
C PRO A 4 42.74 19.29 -19.90
N LYS A 5 42.87 20.39 -20.65
CA LYS A 5 41.92 21.51 -20.61
C LYS A 5 40.47 21.07 -20.82
N ALA A 6 40.25 20.14 -21.76
CA ALA A 6 38.92 19.59 -22.03
C ALA A 6 38.29 18.89 -20.81
N ALA A 7 39.10 18.22 -19.97
CA ALA A 7 38.62 17.58 -18.76
C ALA A 7 38.21 18.61 -17.69
N ILE A 8 38.98 19.70 -17.56
CA ILE A 8 38.62 20.83 -16.69
C ILE A 8 37.34 21.54 -17.17
N ASP A 9 37.21 21.76 -18.48
CA ASP A 9 36.01 22.38 -19.05
C ASP A 9 34.76 21.51 -18.83
N ALA A 10 34.86 20.19 -19.01
CA ALA A 10 33.78 19.25 -18.71
C ALA A 10 33.44 19.23 -17.21
N LEU A 11 34.45 19.25 -16.33
CA LEU A 11 34.24 19.28 -14.89
C LEU A 11 33.48 20.54 -14.45
N LEU A 12 33.89 21.71 -14.92
CA LEU A 12 33.24 22.99 -14.62
C LEU A 12 31.84 23.12 -15.24
N ALA A 13 31.57 22.34 -16.29
CA ALA A 13 30.23 22.23 -16.89
C ALA A 13 29.34 21.19 -16.20
N GLY A 14 29.85 20.40 -15.24
CA GLY A 14 29.11 19.31 -14.60
C GLY A 14 28.94 18.07 -15.50
N THR A 15 29.77 17.93 -16.54
CA THR A 15 29.69 16.84 -17.54
C THR A 15 30.95 15.97 -17.55
N HIS A 16 31.73 15.96 -16.47
CA HIS A 16 32.84 15.02 -16.32
C HIS A 16 32.31 13.64 -15.90
N ALA A 17 32.75 12.58 -16.57
CA ALA A 17 32.26 11.22 -16.31
C ALA A 17 32.66 10.65 -14.95
N ASP A 18 33.80 11.11 -14.41
CA ASP A 18 34.30 10.73 -13.10
C ASP A 18 34.79 11.97 -12.34
N PRO A 19 33.90 12.72 -11.65
CA PRO A 19 34.31 13.93 -10.94
C PRO A 19 35.33 13.64 -9.82
N PHE A 20 35.30 12.45 -9.20
CA PHE A 20 36.23 12.05 -8.13
C PHE A 20 37.64 11.81 -8.63
N SER A 21 37.85 11.50 -9.92
CA SER A 21 39.19 11.45 -10.50
C SER A 21 39.91 12.79 -10.54
N LEU A 22 39.16 13.91 -10.46
CA LEU A 22 39.72 15.26 -10.54
C LEU A 22 39.53 16.06 -9.25
N LEU A 23 38.35 16.03 -8.63
CA LEU A 23 38.00 16.77 -7.42
C LEU A 23 38.41 15.99 -6.16
N GLY A 24 38.49 16.71 -5.03
CA GLY A 24 38.84 16.14 -3.74
C GLY A 24 40.33 16.12 -3.47
N VAL A 25 40.74 15.29 -2.51
CA VAL A 25 42.13 15.13 -2.08
C VAL A 25 42.74 13.89 -2.73
N HIS A 26 43.84 14.10 -3.45
CA HIS A 26 44.57 13.09 -4.21
C HIS A 26 45.96 12.88 -3.63
N GLU A 27 46.42 11.64 -3.59
CA GLU A 27 47.82 11.34 -3.28
C GLU A 27 48.70 11.62 -4.50
N GLY A 28 49.85 12.25 -4.27
CA GLY A 28 50.82 12.60 -5.30
C GLY A 28 52.26 12.33 -4.86
N PRO A 29 53.20 12.30 -5.81
CA PRO A 29 54.62 12.06 -5.53
C PRO A 29 55.26 13.14 -4.65
N GLU A 30 54.68 14.34 -4.59
CA GLU A 30 55.12 15.47 -3.76
C GLU A 30 54.27 15.65 -2.49
N GLY A 31 53.39 14.69 -2.17
CA GLY A 31 52.42 14.78 -1.07
C GLY A 31 50.97 14.87 -1.57
N ALA A 32 50.03 14.97 -0.63
CA ALA A 32 48.62 15.12 -0.94
C ALA A 32 48.31 16.49 -1.57
N PHE A 33 47.31 16.53 -2.42
CA PHE A 33 46.90 17.74 -3.15
C PHE A 33 45.38 17.78 -3.27
N ALA A 34 44.80 18.97 -3.10
CA ALA A 34 43.36 19.18 -3.25
C ALA A 34 43.03 19.91 -4.55
N ARG A 35 41.92 19.51 -5.18
CA ARG A 35 41.24 20.27 -6.22
C ARG A 35 39.77 20.43 -5.85
N ALA A 36 39.28 21.66 -5.85
CA ALA A 36 37.88 21.95 -5.53
C ALA A 36 37.31 23.06 -6.42
N ILE A 37 36.01 22.98 -6.69
CA ILE A 37 35.26 24.07 -7.32
C ILE A 37 34.60 24.87 -6.20
N LEU A 38 35.06 26.11 -6.02
CA LEU A 38 34.63 27.03 -4.96
C LEU A 38 34.12 28.33 -5.62
N PRO A 39 32.89 28.33 -6.17
CA PRO A 39 32.35 29.46 -6.91
C PRO A 39 32.33 30.73 -6.04
N GLY A 40 32.75 31.85 -6.62
CA GLY A 40 32.78 33.15 -5.96
C GLY A 40 33.97 33.37 -5.00
N ALA A 41 34.76 32.35 -4.67
CA ALA A 41 35.96 32.52 -3.85
C ALA A 41 37.09 33.21 -4.62
N HIS A 42 37.81 34.12 -3.97
CA HIS A 42 39.06 34.72 -4.47
C HIS A 42 40.29 34.11 -3.80
N GLN A 43 40.13 33.59 -2.58
CA GLN A 43 41.15 32.87 -1.82
C GLN A 43 40.49 31.64 -1.18
N ALA A 44 41.24 30.55 -1.07
CA ALA A 44 40.81 29.34 -0.38
C ALA A 44 41.98 28.72 0.39
N GLU A 45 41.71 28.28 1.62
CA GLU A 45 42.66 27.52 2.46
C GLU A 45 42.00 26.19 2.87
N ALA A 46 42.72 25.09 2.71
CA ALA A 46 42.27 23.76 3.11
C ALA A 46 42.53 23.55 4.61
N HIS A 47 41.56 22.96 5.30
CA HIS A 47 41.63 22.58 6.71
C HIS A 47 41.14 21.15 6.91
N SER A 48 41.59 20.49 7.99
CA SER A 48 40.98 19.25 8.45
C SER A 48 39.54 19.50 8.92
N LEU A 49 38.74 18.45 9.09
CA LEU A 49 37.39 18.58 9.66
C LEU A 49 37.40 19.21 11.06
N ALA A 50 38.47 18.98 11.84
CA ALA A 50 38.69 19.62 13.14
C ALA A 50 39.11 21.10 13.06
N GLY A 51 39.44 21.60 11.86
CA GLY A 51 39.78 23.01 11.62
C GLY A 51 41.27 23.33 11.58
N GLU A 52 42.14 22.33 11.63
CA GLU A 52 43.59 22.55 11.53
C GLU A 52 43.97 22.96 10.10
N PRO A 53 44.78 24.01 9.89
CA PRO A 53 45.18 24.45 8.55
C PRO A 53 46.09 23.41 7.89
N LEU A 54 45.77 23.06 6.65
CA LEU A 54 46.50 22.06 5.85
C LEU A 54 47.22 22.66 4.65
N GLY A 55 46.83 23.85 4.18
CA GLY A 55 47.54 24.55 3.10
C GLY A 55 46.67 25.52 2.29
N ALA A 56 47.29 26.54 1.71
CA ALA A 56 46.62 27.49 0.83
C ALA A 56 46.47 26.93 -0.61
N LEU A 57 45.32 27.17 -1.23
CA LEU A 57 45.05 26.79 -2.61
C LEU A 57 45.22 27.98 -3.55
N THR A 58 45.67 27.71 -4.77
CA THR A 58 45.79 28.69 -5.86
C THR A 58 44.56 28.61 -6.75
N LEU A 59 44.03 29.76 -7.17
CA LEU A 59 42.99 29.85 -8.18
C LEU A 59 43.56 29.42 -9.55
N ALA A 60 43.24 28.21 -9.98
CA ALA A 60 43.72 27.60 -11.23
C ALA A 60 42.87 27.98 -12.44
N ASP A 61 41.58 28.26 -12.24
CA ASP A 61 40.66 28.76 -13.27
C ASP A 61 39.74 29.84 -12.69
N PRO A 62 39.54 30.99 -13.37
CA PRO A 62 38.70 32.09 -12.88
C PRO A 62 37.23 31.71 -12.64
N ARG A 63 36.76 30.56 -13.15
CA ARG A 63 35.43 30.00 -12.84
C ARG A 63 35.32 29.38 -11.43
N GLY A 64 36.35 29.54 -10.60
CA GLY A 64 36.37 29.11 -9.21
C GLY A 64 37.04 27.75 -8.98
N LEU A 65 37.90 27.30 -9.89
CA LEU A 65 38.68 26.07 -9.67
C LEU A 65 39.92 26.40 -8.84
N PHE A 66 40.05 25.77 -7.68
CA PHE A 66 41.19 25.90 -6.79
C PHE A 66 41.99 24.60 -6.73
N GLU A 67 43.30 24.76 -6.58
CA GLU A 67 44.28 23.68 -6.64
C GLU A 67 45.47 23.99 -5.71
N GLY A 68 45.92 23.04 -4.90
CA GLY A 68 47.09 23.25 -4.04
C GLY A 68 47.46 22.08 -3.13
N PRO A 69 48.68 22.09 -2.57
CA PRO A 69 49.15 21.05 -1.67
C PRO A 69 48.36 21.04 -0.36
N VAL A 70 48.17 19.85 0.20
CA VAL A 70 47.51 19.61 1.50
C VAL A 70 48.47 18.83 2.38
N ALA A 71 48.73 19.33 3.59
CA ALA A 71 49.60 18.66 4.54
C ALA A 71 48.96 17.37 5.07
N GLY A 72 49.78 16.31 5.19
CA GLY A 72 49.36 15.01 5.73
C GLY A 72 48.86 14.01 4.67
N PRO A 73 48.35 12.84 5.13
CA PRO A 73 47.77 11.83 4.24
C PRO A 73 46.41 12.27 3.68
N ARG A 74 45.88 11.53 2.69
CA ARG A 74 44.53 11.73 2.18
C ARG A 74 43.51 11.63 3.33
N GLN A 75 42.69 12.67 3.48
CA GLN A 75 41.62 12.76 4.48
C GLN A 75 40.51 13.70 3.99
N PRO A 76 39.30 13.61 4.57
CA PRO A 76 38.28 14.61 4.34
C PRO A 76 38.72 16.02 4.77
N VAL A 77 38.35 17.02 3.99
CA VAL A 77 38.76 18.41 4.21
C VAL A 77 37.60 19.38 4.08
N ARG A 78 37.79 20.58 4.65
CA ARG A 78 36.92 21.74 4.43
C ARG A 78 37.74 22.94 4.00
N TYR A 79 37.15 23.81 3.19
CA TYR A 79 37.79 25.00 2.64
C TYR A 79 37.27 26.24 3.34
N HIS A 80 38.19 27.09 3.79
CA HIS A 80 37.90 28.44 4.22
C HIS A 80 38.04 29.38 3.03
N CYS A 81 36.91 29.88 2.52
CA CYS A 81 36.83 30.70 1.33
C CYS A 81 36.71 32.18 1.68
N ARG A 82 37.35 33.05 0.91
CA ARG A 82 37.23 34.51 1.06
C ARG A 82 37.00 35.21 -0.27
N ALA A 83 36.12 36.20 -0.28
CA ALA A 83 35.86 37.10 -1.40
C ALA A 83 35.64 38.53 -0.91
N GLY A 84 36.70 39.35 -0.94
CA GLY A 84 36.66 40.71 -0.39
C GLY A 84 36.47 40.69 1.12
N ARG A 85 35.28 41.10 1.60
CA ARG A 85 34.92 41.05 3.03
C ARG A 85 34.08 39.83 3.43
N ALA A 86 33.61 39.04 2.46
CA ALA A 86 32.85 37.83 2.72
C ALA A 86 33.81 36.66 2.99
N GLU A 87 33.47 35.84 3.99
CA GLU A 87 34.14 34.59 4.30
C GLU A 87 33.10 33.50 4.59
N TRP A 88 33.39 32.26 4.20
CA TRP A 88 32.51 31.12 4.43
C TRP A 88 33.31 29.82 4.42
N TRP A 89 32.71 28.76 4.95
CA TRP A 89 33.27 27.42 4.97
C TRP A 89 32.52 26.51 4.01
N VAL A 90 33.23 25.58 3.37
CA VAL A 90 32.66 24.52 2.52
C VAL A 90 33.35 23.22 2.84
N THR A 91 32.62 22.22 3.33
CA THR A 91 33.17 20.86 3.47
C THR A 91 33.13 20.15 2.13
N ASP A 92 34.24 19.52 1.74
CA ASP A 92 34.41 18.98 0.38
C ASP A 92 33.77 17.60 0.22
N ALA A 93 32.62 17.54 -0.46
CA ALA A 93 31.93 16.30 -0.80
C ALA A 93 32.82 15.30 -1.58
N TYR A 94 33.82 15.78 -2.34
CA TYR A 94 34.71 14.95 -3.15
C TYR A 94 35.93 14.44 -2.40
N SER A 95 36.13 14.87 -1.15
CA SER A 95 37.19 14.34 -0.30
C SER A 95 36.83 13.01 0.37
N PHE A 96 35.55 12.62 0.36
CA PHE A 96 35.03 11.42 1.01
C PHE A 96 35.10 10.15 0.12
N GLY A 97 35.31 9.00 0.75
CA GLY A 97 35.26 7.67 0.11
C GLY A 97 33.85 7.23 -0.33
N PRO A 98 33.74 6.11 -1.07
CA PRO A 98 32.46 5.44 -1.34
C PRO A 98 31.72 5.02 -0.07
N VAL A 99 30.39 5.15 -0.09
CA VAL A 99 29.52 4.71 1.00
C VAL A 99 29.07 3.28 0.71
N LEU A 100 28.70 2.97 -0.53
CA LEU A 100 28.38 1.61 -0.96
C LEU A 100 29.65 0.75 -1.07
N GLY A 101 29.58 -0.46 -0.53
CA GLY A 101 30.68 -1.42 -0.51
C GLY A 101 30.52 -2.58 -1.50
N PRO A 102 31.53 -3.45 -1.64
CA PRO A 102 31.50 -4.57 -2.59
C PRO A 102 30.36 -5.59 -2.37
N VAL A 103 29.89 -5.73 -1.13
CA VAL A 103 28.75 -6.61 -0.81
C VAL A 103 27.44 -6.02 -1.33
N ASP A 104 27.26 -4.71 -1.17
CA ASP A 104 26.10 -3.99 -1.71
C ASP A 104 26.09 -4.14 -3.23
N ASP A 105 27.25 -3.92 -3.89
CA ASP A 105 27.38 -4.08 -5.34
C ASP A 105 27.00 -5.49 -5.81
N PHE A 106 27.52 -6.52 -5.16
CA PHE A 106 27.23 -7.91 -5.51
C PHE A 106 25.72 -8.23 -5.41
N LEU A 107 25.08 -7.84 -4.30
CA LEU A 107 23.66 -8.12 -4.07
C LEU A 107 22.75 -7.30 -5.00
N ILE A 108 23.13 -6.06 -5.33
CA ILE A 108 22.43 -5.23 -6.33
C ILE A 108 22.53 -5.88 -7.70
N ALA A 109 23.73 -6.29 -8.12
CA ALA A 109 23.94 -6.96 -9.40
C ALA A 109 23.10 -8.23 -9.53
N GLU A 110 23.02 -9.03 -8.46
CA GLU A 110 22.22 -10.26 -8.42
C GLU A 110 20.72 -10.01 -8.22
N GLY A 111 20.29 -8.77 -7.91
CA GLY A 111 18.88 -8.43 -7.66
C GLY A 111 18.31 -9.01 -6.36
N THR A 112 19.18 -9.53 -5.50
CA THR A 112 18.83 -10.25 -4.27
C THR A 112 19.01 -9.41 -3.01
N HIS A 113 19.37 -8.13 -3.16
CA HIS A 113 19.48 -7.19 -2.07
C HIS A 113 18.08 -6.90 -1.47
N GLN A 114 17.70 -7.56 -0.37
CA GLN A 114 16.37 -7.41 0.27
C GLN A 114 16.25 -6.18 1.21
N ARG A 115 17.28 -5.33 1.22
CA ARG A 115 17.35 -4.09 2.00
C ARG A 115 17.84 -2.88 1.19
N LEU A 116 17.48 -2.81 -0.09
CA LEU A 116 17.89 -1.71 -0.99
C LEU A 116 17.49 -0.35 -0.43
N PHE A 117 16.37 -0.28 0.28
CA PHE A 117 15.90 0.92 0.97
C PHE A 117 16.82 1.37 2.12
N ASP A 118 17.90 0.64 2.45
CA ASP A 118 18.94 1.10 3.39
C ASP A 118 20.15 1.74 2.67
N LYS A 119 20.16 1.68 1.33
CA LYS A 119 21.33 1.99 0.50
C LYS A 119 21.01 3.00 -0.59
N LEU A 120 19.91 2.79 -1.31
CA LEU A 120 19.38 3.71 -2.32
C LEU A 120 18.45 4.73 -1.68
N GLY A 121 18.34 5.90 -2.30
CA GLY A 121 17.64 7.05 -1.75
C GLY A 121 18.59 8.04 -1.07
N ALA A 122 18.04 8.86 -0.17
CA ALA A 122 18.79 9.80 0.66
C ALA A 122 18.87 9.32 2.11
N HIS A 123 20.09 9.11 2.60
CA HIS A 123 20.35 8.54 3.93
C HIS A 123 21.17 9.49 4.80
N LEU A 124 20.61 9.88 5.94
CA LEU A 124 21.35 10.62 6.96
C LEU A 124 22.33 9.70 7.68
N ILE A 125 23.63 9.93 7.47
CA ILE A 125 24.71 9.08 7.97
C ILE A 125 25.87 9.92 8.53
N ASP A 126 26.68 9.28 9.38
CA ASP A 126 28.03 9.73 9.69
C ASP A 126 29.02 8.97 8.80
N HIS A 127 29.84 9.70 8.05
CA HIS A 127 30.81 9.13 7.11
C HIS A 127 32.16 9.83 7.22
N GLU A 128 33.22 9.03 7.47
CA GLU A 128 34.61 9.49 7.64
C GLU A 128 34.78 10.73 8.55
N GLY A 129 33.97 10.81 9.61
CA GLY A 129 34.06 11.88 10.62
C GLY A 129 33.20 13.13 10.36
N ALA A 130 32.36 13.13 9.32
CA ALA A 130 31.37 14.17 9.07
C ALA A 130 29.95 13.58 9.05
N SER A 131 28.98 14.37 9.53
CA SER A 131 27.55 14.07 9.36
C SER A 131 27.03 14.69 8.06
N GLY A 132 26.15 13.98 7.37
CA GLY A 132 25.59 14.46 6.11
C GLY A 132 24.55 13.50 5.54
N VAL A 133 24.31 13.63 4.24
CA VAL A 133 23.39 12.76 3.50
C VAL A 133 24.14 12.04 2.39
N ASN A 134 24.03 10.70 2.36
CA ASN A 134 24.40 9.92 1.20
C ASN A 134 23.20 9.81 0.26
N PHE A 135 23.38 10.22 -0.99
CA PHE A 135 22.42 10.02 -2.07
C PHE A 135 22.88 8.87 -2.94
N ALA A 136 21.98 7.95 -3.28
CA ALA A 136 22.26 6.91 -4.25
C ALA A 136 21.04 6.59 -5.13
N VAL A 137 21.26 6.51 -6.45
CA VAL A 137 20.18 6.31 -7.44
C VAL A 137 20.62 5.40 -8.58
N TRP A 138 19.74 4.51 -9.02
CA TRP A 138 19.96 3.63 -10.16
C TRP A 138 19.60 4.34 -11.48
N ALA A 139 20.58 4.53 -12.34
CA ALA A 139 20.44 5.18 -13.66
C ALA A 139 21.55 4.68 -14.59
N PRO A 140 21.51 3.40 -15.00
CA PRO A 140 22.63 2.71 -15.64
C PRO A 140 23.03 3.33 -16.99
N ASN A 141 22.08 3.89 -17.74
CA ASN A 141 22.30 4.45 -19.07
C ASN A 141 22.59 5.95 -19.07
N ALA A 142 22.51 6.61 -17.90
CA ALA A 142 22.81 8.03 -17.81
C ALA A 142 24.28 8.30 -18.17
N ALA A 143 24.52 9.40 -18.89
CA ALA A 143 25.87 9.93 -19.08
C ALA A 143 26.36 10.64 -17.82
N HIS A 144 25.47 11.38 -17.15
CA HIS A 144 25.76 12.12 -15.93
C HIS A 144 24.54 12.14 -14.99
N VAL A 145 24.82 12.12 -13.69
CA VAL A 145 23.80 12.37 -12.66
C VAL A 145 24.37 13.36 -11.64
N SER A 146 23.58 14.34 -11.27
CA SER A 146 23.87 15.28 -10.18
C SER A 146 22.71 15.32 -9.20
N VAL A 147 23.01 15.47 -7.91
CA VAL A 147 21.99 15.82 -6.91
C VAL A 147 21.82 17.33 -6.89
N VAL A 148 20.57 17.80 -6.97
CA VAL A 148 20.21 19.22 -6.92
C VAL A 148 19.20 19.45 -5.81
N GLY A 149 19.28 20.60 -5.15
CA GLY A 149 18.38 20.93 -4.07
C GLY A 149 18.59 22.34 -3.55
N ASP A 150 17.86 22.69 -2.50
CA ASP A 150 17.97 23.98 -1.83
C ASP A 150 19.41 24.29 -1.32
N PHE A 151 20.19 23.27 -0.97
CA PHE A 151 21.55 23.37 -0.44
C PHE A 151 22.59 23.72 -1.50
N ASN A 152 22.22 23.67 -2.77
CA ASN A 152 23.11 23.97 -3.88
C ASN A 152 22.48 24.86 -4.95
N ASP A 153 21.44 25.63 -4.58
CA ASP A 153 20.71 26.55 -5.47
C ASP A 153 20.11 25.84 -6.70
N TRP A 154 19.80 24.55 -6.57
CA TRP A 154 19.36 23.68 -7.67
C TRP A 154 20.35 23.59 -8.85
N ASP A 155 21.65 23.83 -8.60
CA ASP A 155 22.70 23.86 -9.61
C ASP A 155 23.42 22.51 -9.73
N ALA A 156 23.12 21.77 -10.79
CA ALA A 156 23.69 20.44 -11.04
C ALA A 156 25.21 20.41 -11.25
N ARG A 157 25.86 21.56 -11.47
CA ARG A 157 27.32 21.63 -11.61
C ARG A 157 28.03 21.48 -10.26
N ARG A 158 27.33 21.68 -9.14
CA ARG A 158 27.94 21.71 -7.80
C ARG A 158 28.11 20.33 -7.18
N HIS A 159 27.21 19.39 -7.48
CA HIS A 159 27.21 18.06 -6.88
C HIS A 159 27.00 16.93 -7.92
N PRO A 160 27.82 16.83 -9.00
CA PRO A 160 27.87 15.63 -9.83
C PRO A 160 28.28 14.39 -9.02
N MET A 161 27.60 13.28 -9.29
CA MET A 161 27.72 12.03 -8.52
C MET A 161 28.79 11.08 -9.10
N ARG A 162 29.28 10.16 -8.27
CA ARG A 162 30.18 9.07 -8.67
C ARG A 162 29.38 7.96 -9.32
N ARG A 163 29.79 7.49 -10.50
CA ARG A 163 29.21 6.31 -11.15
C ARG A 163 29.88 5.02 -10.64
N ARG A 164 29.08 4.08 -10.16
CA ARG A 164 29.45 2.68 -9.89
C ARG A 164 29.08 1.84 -11.11
N ALA A 165 30.00 1.79 -12.08
CA ALA A 165 29.71 1.33 -13.44
C ALA A 165 29.13 -0.09 -13.50
N ASP A 166 29.65 -1.02 -12.68
CA ASP A 166 29.27 -2.45 -12.72
C ASP A 166 27.82 -2.72 -12.31
N ILE A 167 27.20 -1.80 -11.57
CA ILE A 167 25.82 -1.93 -11.05
C ILE A 167 24.89 -0.80 -11.51
N GLY A 168 25.39 0.16 -12.29
CA GLY A 168 24.58 1.27 -12.81
C GLY A 168 24.05 2.25 -11.76
N VAL A 169 24.63 2.27 -10.56
CA VAL A 169 24.25 3.16 -9.46
C VAL A 169 25.15 4.39 -9.45
N TRP A 170 24.57 5.54 -9.16
CA TRP A 170 25.26 6.80 -8.90
C TRP A 170 25.18 7.11 -7.42
N GLU A 171 26.29 7.50 -6.78
CA GLU A 171 26.30 7.87 -5.36
C GLU A 171 27.06 9.18 -5.09
N LEU A 172 26.68 9.89 -4.03
CA LEU A 172 27.43 11.03 -3.48
C LEU A 172 27.07 11.25 -2.02
N PHE A 173 28.09 11.36 -1.16
CA PHE A 173 27.93 11.87 0.19
C PHE A 173 28.10 13.39 0.18
N VAL A 174 27.07 14.10 0.65
CA VAL A 174 27.11 15.56 0.82
C VAL A 174 27.17 15.86 2.32
N PRO A 175 28.28 16.42 2.83
CA PRO A 175 28.43 16.76 4.23
C PRO A 175 27.60 17.99 4.62
N ASP A 176 27.37 18.18 5.91
CA ASP A 176 26.77 19.37 6.52
C ASP A 176 25.33 19.69 6.07
N ILE A 177 24.65 18.71 5.45
CA ILE A 177 23.21 18.76 5.19
C ILE A 177 22.48 17.75 6.07
N GLY A 178 21.29 18.14 6.54
CA GLY A 178 20.48 17.37 7.49
C GLY A 178 19.09 17.05 6.93
N GLU A 179 18.14 16.87 7.84
CA GLU A 179 16.75 16.60 7.48
C GLU A 179 16.07 17.83 6.85
N TRP A 180 14.92 17.61 6.22
CA TRP A 180 14.05 18.64 5.68
C TRP A 180 14.65 19.49 4.54
N ARG A 181 15.58 18.91 3.77
CA ARG A 181 16.12 19.53 2.56
C ARG A 181 15.42 18.97 1.33
N ALA A 182 14.89 19.87 0.50
CA ALA A 182 14.28 19.48 -0.77
C ALA A 182 15.36 19.16 -1.80
N TYR A 183 15.26 18.00 -2.45
CA TYR A 183 16.20 17.56 -3.47
C TYR A 183 15.54 16.80 -4.63
N LYS A 184 16.27 16.73 -5.74
CA LYS A 184 15.97 15.93 -6.94
C LYS A 184 17.28 15.46 -7.58
N TYR A 185 17.16 14.58 -8.58
CA TYR A 185 18.26 14.24 -9.47
C TYR A 185 18.12 14.98 -10.80
N GLN A 186 19.19 15.63 -11.25
CA GLN A 186 19.35 16.01 -12.65
C GLN A 186 20.06 14.88 -13.37
N VAL A 187 19.38 14.28 -14.34
CA VAL A 187 19.89 13.15 -15.13
C VAL A 187 20.13 13.61 -16.56
N THR A 188 21.31 13.32 -17.09
CA THR A 188 21.62 13.51 -18.51
C THR A 188 21.71 12.14 -19.16
N ALA A 189 20.88 11.90 -20.18
CA ALA A 189 20.83 10.67 -20.94
C ALA A 189 22.12 10.45 -21.77
N ALA A 190 22.29 9.23 -22.30
CA ALA A 190 23.46 8.84 -23.09
C ALA A 190 23.69 9.69 -24.34
N ASP A 191 22.63 10.26 -24.93
CA ASP A 191 22.69 11.13 -26.11
C ASP A 191 22.96 12.61 -25.77
N GLY A 192 23.11 12.93 -24.48
CA GLY A 192 23.33 14.28 -23.97
C GLY A 192 22.05 15.05 -23.65
N GLN A 193 20.86 14.47 -23.85
CA GLN A 193 19.60 15.09 -23.44
C GLN A 193 19.53 15.21 -21.92
N VAL A 194 19.24 16.41 -21.41
CA VAL A 194 18.94 16.63 -19.99
C VAL A 194 17.48 16.27 -19.74
N MET A 195 17.24 15.30 -18.86
CA MET A 195 15.91 14.88 -18.47
C MET A 195 15.24 15.93 -17.56
N PRO A 196 13.90 15.98 -17.49
CA PRO A 196 13.20 16.69 -16.43
C PRO A 196 13.72 16.26 -15.05
N LEU A 197 13.77 17.18 -14.09
CA LEU A 197 14.28 16.87 -12.75
C LEU A 197 13.46 15.75 -12.10
N LYS A 198 14.16 14.67 -11.75
CA LYS A 198 13.57 13.44 -11.23
C LYS A 198 13.46 13.49 -9.71
N ALA A 199 12.28 13.16 -9.19
CA ALA A 199 12.12 12.76 -7.80
C ALA A 199 12.90 11.45 -7.56
N ASP A 200 13.31 11.24 -6.32
CA ASP A 200 14.02 10.03 -5.92
C ASP A 200 13.07 8.82 -5.90
N PRO A 201 13.36 7.74 -6.67
CA PRO A 201 12.57 6.51 -6.61
C PRO A 201 12.48 5.89 -5.21
N PHE A 202 13.49 6.11 -4.37
CA PHE A 202 13.59 5.66 -2.98
C PHE A 202 13.39 6.80 -1.97
N ALA A 203 12.67 7.87 -2.34
CA ALA A 203 12.32 8.94 -1.41
C ALA A 203 11.54 8.39 -0.20
N PHE A 204 11.93 8.76 1.03
CA PHE A 204 11.17 8.46 2.25
C PHE A 204 10.15 9.53 2.61
N ALA A 205 10.26 10.70 1.97
CA ALA A 205 9.37 11.83 2.11
C ALA A 205 9.40 12.70 0.85
N SER A 206 8.34 13.49 0.68
CA SER A 206 8.08 14.35 -0.48
C SER A 206 7.58 15.72 -0.02
N GLU A 207 7.75 16.73 -0.86
CA GLU A 207 6.97 17.96 -0.71
C GLU A 207 5.48 17.68 -1.00
N LEU A 208 4.59 18.42 -0.33
CA LEU A 208 3.16 18.37 -0.62
C LEU A 208 2.89 18.81 -2.08
N ARG A 209 2.13 17.98 -2.81
CA ARG A 209 1.69 18.30 -4.17
C ARG A 209 1.04 19.70 -4.28
N PRO A 210 1.18 20.42 -5.40
CA PRO A 210 1.73 19.97 -6.69
C PRO A 210 3.27 20.04 -6.77
N LYS A 211 3.95 20.33 -5.66
CA LYS A 211 5.41 20.21 -5.62
C LYS A 211 5.83 18.74 -5.67
N THR A 212 7.07 18.51 -6.11
CA THR A 212 7.53 17.16 -6.53
C THR A 212 8.95 16.85 -6.08
N ALA A 213 9.57 17.69 -5.24
CA ALA A 213 10.88 17.35 -4.70
C ALA A 213 10.76 16.26 -3.64
N SER A 214 11.76 15.38 -3.60
CA SER A 214 11.98 14.48 -2.48
C SER A 214 12.57 15.26 -1.31
N MET A 215 12.38 14.76 -0.10
CA MET A 215 12.85 15.42 1.12
C MET A 215 13.83 14.50 1.86
N THR A 216 14.93 15.05 2.37
CA THR A 216 15.88 14.30 3.21
C THR A 216 15.26 14.02 4.57
N LEU A 217 14.75 12.81 4.79
CA LEU A 217 14.15 12.39 6.07
C LEU A 217 14.43 10.92 6.33
N ARG A 218 14.28 10.52 7.60
CA ARG A 218 14.28 9.10 8.00
C ARG A 218 12.88 8.51 7.84
N PRO A 219 12.75 7.25 7.42
CA PRO A 219 11.48 6.55 7.41
C PRO A 219 11.12 6.01 8.79
N GLY A 220 9.82 5.89 9.07
CA GLY A 220 9.32 5.26 10.30
C GLY A 220 9.62 6.04 11.59
N LYS A 221 9.58 5.33 12.72
CA LYS A 221 9.94 5.85 14.05
C LYS A 221 10.87 4.90 14.81
N GLY A 222 11.52 5.40 15.86
CA GLY A 222 12.48 4.61 16.66
C GLY A 222 11.90 3.86 17.87
N ASP A 223 10.75 4.27 18.38
CA ASP A 223 10.22 3.87 19.69
C ASP A 223 8.85 3.15 19.58
N TRP A 224 8.83 1.99 18.92
CA TRP A 224 7.62 1.17 18.77
C TRP A 224 7.14 0.54 20.10
N GLY A 225 5.82 0.45 20.28
CA GLY A 225 5.16 -0.14 21.44
C GLY A 225 4.28 -1.34 21.10
N ASP A 226 4.52 -2.00 19.96
CA ASP A 226 3.63 -2.97 19.33
C ASP A 226 4.13 -4.43 19.35
N GLU A 227 5.22 -4.71 20.09
CA GLU A 227 5.86 -6.03 20.14
C GLU A 227 4.88 -7.17 20.44
N ALA A 228 3.95 -6.95 21.40
CA ALA A 228 2.95 -7.94 21.77
C ALA A 228 1.94 -8.25 20.64
N HIS A 229 1.56 -7.23 19.85
CA HIS A 229 0.66 -7.39 18.71
C HIS A 229 1.34 -8.21 17.61
N ARG A 230 2.58 -7.84 17.24
CA ARG A 230 3.34 -8.57 16.23
C ARG A 230 3.64 -10.01 16.64
N ALA A 231 4.01 -10.23 17.90
CA ALA A 231 4.24 -11.58 18.44
C ALA A 231 2.96 -12.43 18.41
N HIS A 232 1.79 -11.85 18.68
CA HIS A 232 0.51 -12.54 18.55
C HIS A 232 0.28 -13.03 17.12
N TRP A 233 0.32 -12.12 16.13
CA TRP A 233 0.06 -12.45 14.73
C TRP A 233 1.07 -13.40 14.11
N ALA A 234 2.34 -13.33 14.52
CA ALA A 234 3.37 -14.29 14.12
C ALA A 234 3.09 -15.72 14.62
N SER A 235 2.26 -15.90 15.65
CA SER A 235 2.00 -17.19 16.30
C SER A 235 0.69 -17.89 15.90
N ILE A 236 -0.15 -17.23 15.11
CA ILE A 236 -1.50 -17.71 14.75
C ILE A 236 -1.66 -17.92 13.25
N ASP A 237 -2.66 -18.71 12.86
CA ASP A 237 -3.09 -18.86 11.47
C ASP A 237 -4.22 -17.86 11.18
N PRO A 238 -4.01 -16.83 10.34
CA PRO A 238 -5.02 -15.82 10.02
C PRO A 238 -6.31 -16.40 9.42
N ARG A 239 -6.26 -17.58 8.80
CA ARG A 239 -7.47 -18.25 8.28
C ARG A 239 -8.41 -18.68 9.42
N ARG A 240 -7.86 -18.89 10.62
CA ARG A 240 -8.57 -19.35 11.83
C ARG A 240 -9.12 -18.23 12.69
N THR A 241 -8.79 -16.98 12.40
CA THR A 241 -9.18 -15.82 13.21
C THR A 241 -10.24 -14.97 12.50
N PRO A 242 -10.97 -14.12 13.24
CA PRO A 242 -11.92 -13.19 12.64
C PRO A 242 -11.18 -12.05 11.94
N ILE A 243 -11.34 -11.95 10.62
CA ILE A 243 -10.86 -10.81 9.82
C ILE A 243 -12.08 -10.05 9.31
N SER A 244 -12.30 -8.86 9.88
CA SER A 244 -13.31 -7.89 9.46
C SER A 244 -12.61 -6.55 9.23
N ILE A 245 -12.56 -6.14 7.97
CA ILE A 245 -11.76 -5.03 7.46
C ILE A 245 -12.65 -3.81 7.28
N TYR A 246 -12.22 -2.68 7.83
CA TYR A 246 -12.76 -1.36 7.52
C TYR A 246 -11.86 -0.69 6.50
N GLU A 247 -12.30 -0.65 5.25
CA GLU A 247 -11.56 -0.01 4.15
C GLU A 247 -11.76 1.52 4.19
N VAL A 248 -10.67 2.27 4.10
CA VAL A 248 -10.63 3.72 4.37
C VAL A 248 -9.79 4.44 3.34
N HIS A 249 -10.33 5.52 2.76
CA HIS A 249 -9.49 6.53 2.10
C HIS A 249 -9.12 7.62 3.13
N PRO A 250 -7.84 7.74 3.52
CA PRO A 250 -7.43 8.60 4.64
C PRO A 250 -7.76 10.08 4.40
N GLY A 251 -7.79 10.51 3.13
CA GLY A 251 -8.06 11.89 2.79
C GLY A 251 -9.54 12.30 2.78
N SER A 252 -10.49 11.38 2.89
CA SER A 252 -11.93 11.70 2.79
C SER A 252 -12.82 11.03 3.84
N TRP A 253 -12.23 10.24 4.74
CA TRP A 253 -12.96 9.71 5.90
C TRP A 253 -13.56 10.82 6.75
N ASP A 254 -12.75 11.81 7.11
CA ASP A 254 -13.15 13.02 7.81
C ASP A 254 -12.23 14.18 7.39
N ARG A 255 -12.64 15.41 7.68
CA ARG A 255 -11.88 16.63 7.39
C ARG A 255 -11.75 17.46 8.67
N ASP A 256 -10.77 18.35 8.71
CA ASP A 256 -10.70 19.32 9.80
C ASP A 256 -11.79 20.40 9.67
N GLU A 257 -11.85 21.32 10.63
CA GLU A 257 -12.81 22.42 10.66
C GLU A 257 -12.70 23.39 9.46
N ASN A 258 -11.57 23.37 8.75
CA ASN A 258 -11.30 24.19 7.57
C ASN A 258 -11.51 23.40 6.25
N GLY A 259 -11.95 22.14 6.32
CA GLY A 259 -12.09 21.27 5.16
C GLY A 259 -10.77 20.66 4.66
N TRP A 260 -9.69 20.76 5.43
CA TRP A 260 -8.38 20.20 5.09
C TRP A 260 -8.28 18.71 5.46
N PHE A 261 -7.25 18.04 4.91
CA PHE A 261 -6.94 16.67 5.28
C PHE A 261 -6.60 16.57 6.78
N LEU A 262 -7.03 15.48 7.42
CA LEU A 262 -6.55 15.15 8.75
C LEU A 262 -5.10 14.66 8.69
N SER A 263 -4.29 15.02 9.69
CA SER A 263 -2.99 14.40 9.87
C SER A 263 -3.13 12.95 10.34
N TRP A 264 -2.07 12.16 10.21
CA TRP A 264 -2.01 10.80 10.75
C TRP A 264 -2.28 10.76 12.27
N ASP A 265 -1.78 11.75 13.02
CA ASP A 265 -2.06 11.85 14.46
C ASP A 265 -3.55 12.14 14.73
N ALA A 266 -4.17 13.03 13.97
CA ALA A 266 -5.61 13.30 14.10
C ALA A 266 -6.48 12.10 13.68
N LEU A 267 -6.04 11.36 12.65
CA LEU A 267 -6.65 10.07 12.29
C LEU A 267 -6.47 9.06 13.42
N ALA A 268 -5.30 8.99 14.06
CA ALA A 268 -5.08 8.07 15.17
C ALA A 268 -6.02 8.36 16.34
N GLU A 269 -6.25 9.64 16.66
CA GLU A 269 -7.16 10.07 17.72
C GLU A 269 -8.65 9.78 17.42
N LYS A 270 -9.06 9.82 16.15
CA LYS A 270 -10.48 9.69 15.76
C LYS A 270 -10.84 8.31 15.18
N LEU A 271 -10.07 7.83 14.21
CA LEU A 271 -10.36 6.62 13.45
C LEU A 271 -10.11 5.37 14.28
N ILE A 272 -9.00 5.28 15.03
CA ILE A 272 -8.68 4.07 15.82
C ILE A 272 -9.78 3.79 16.86
N PRO A 273 -10.22 4.76 17.70
CA PRO A 273 -11.32 4.52 18.63
C PRO A 273 -12.64 4.18 17.93
N TYR A 274 -12.90 4.78 16.76
CA TYR A 274 -14.10 4.48 15.98
C TYR A 274 -14.10 3.03 15.48
N VAL A 275 -13.01 2.58 14.88
CA VAL A 275 -12.84 1.21 14.37
C VAL A 275 -12.91 0.19 15.51
N ALA A 276 -12.28 0.50 16.64
CA ALA A 276 -12.34 -0.33 17.86
C ALA A 276 -13.78 -0.44 18.40
N ASP A 277 -14.51 0.68 18.53
CA ASP A 277 -15.91 0.71 18.98
C ASP A 277 -16.84 -0.05 18.02
N MET A 278 -16.58 0.03 16.72
CA MET A 278 -17.31 -0.74 15.69
C MET A 278 -16.93 -2.22 15.67
N GLY A 279 -15.89 -2.63 16.39
CA GLY A 279 -15.48 -4.02 16.52
C GLY A 279 -14.75 -4.61 15.31
N PHE A 280 -14.36 -3.80 14.32
CA PHE A 280 -13.49 -4.25 13.24
C PHE A 280 -12.14 -4.75 13.78
N THR A 281 -11.48 -5.63 13.03
CA THR A 281 -10.18 -6.18 13.43
C THR A 281 -9.02 -5.61 12.61
N HIS A 282 -9.31 -5.06 11.43
CA HIS A 282 -8.32 -4.50 10.53
C HIS A 282 -8.82 -3.17 9.95
N ILE A 283 -7.90 -2.26 9.66
CA ILE A 283 -8.07 -1.11 8.77
C ILE A 283 -7.33 -1.43 7.48
N GLU A 284 -7.96 -1.26 6.34
CA GLU A 284 -7.28 -1.30 5.04
C GLU A 284 -7.32 0.10 4.44
N PHE A 285 -6.16 0.72 4.28
CA PHE A 285 -6.09 2.02 3.63
C PHE A 285 -5.99 1.86 2.12
N LEU A 286 -6.78 2.64 1.37
CA LEU A 286 -6.43 2.98 -0.01
C LEU A 286 -4.98 3.53 -0.07
N PRO A 287 -4.31 3.51 -1.24
CA PRO A 287 -2.86 3.67 -1.29
C PRO A 287 -2.36 4.91 -0.55
N VAL A 288 -1.50 4.67 0.44
CA VAL A 288 -0.93 5.74 1.30
C VAL A 288 0.36 6.33 0.73
N SER A 289 0.93 5.69 -0.29
CA SER A 289 2.14 6.14 -0.98
C SER A 289 1.94 7.51 -1.66
N GLU A 290 3.04 8.26 -1.83
CA GLU A 290 2.94 9.58 -2.46
C GLU A 290 2.46 9.52 -3.91
N HIS A 291 1.46 10.33 -4.22
CA HIS A 291 0.81 10.39 -5.52
C HIS A 291 0.46 11.85 -5.89
N PRO A 292 0.53 12.26 -7.16
CA PRO A 292 0.40 13.66 -7.55
C PRO A 292 -1.04 14.16 -7.65
N TYR A 293 -2.04 13.26 -7.76
CA TYR A 293 -3.41 13.61 -8.15
C TYR A 293 -4.46 12.96 -7.23
N ASP A 294 -5.22 13.75 -6.47
CA ASP A 294 -6.20 13.21 -5.49
C ASP A 294 -7.28 12.32 -6.11
N PRO A 295 -7.88 12.65 -7.28
CA PRO A 295 -8.90 11.80 -7.89
C PRO A 295 -8.36 10.47 -8.45
N SER A 296 -7.05 10.21 -8.36
CA SER A 296 -6.51 8.85 -8.55
C SER A 296 -6.73 7.95 -7.33
N TRP A 297 -7.17 8.54 -6.21
CA TRP A 297 -7.37 7.92 -4.90
C TRP A 297 -6.12 7.24 -4.31
N GLY A 298 -4.95 7.50 -4.89
CA GLY A 298 -3.67 6.90 -4.53
C GLY A 298 -3.12 5.90 -5.56
N TYR A 299 -3.96 5.37 -6.47
CA TYR A 299 -3.59 4.31 -7.41
C TYR A 299 -2.65 4.76 -8.55
N GLN A 300 -2.32 6.05 -8.64
CA GLN A 300 -1.28 6.56 -9.55
C GLN A 300 -0.08 7.08 -8.75
N THR A 301 0.66 6.16 -8.13
CA THR A 301 1.76 6.48 -7.22
C THR A 301 3.03 6.94 -7.97
N THR A 302 3.71 7.96 -7.44
CA THR A 302 5.04 8.41 -7.92
C THR A 302 6.15 8.25 -6.86
N GLY A 303 5.82 8.12 -5.58
CA GLY A 303 6.76 7.88 -4.48
C GLY A 303 6.38 6.67 -3.64
N LEU A 304 6.74 5.47 -4.10
CA LEU A 304 6.37 4.20 -3.46
C LEU A 304 6.94 4.02 -2.03
N PHE A 305 8.05 4.67 -1.71
CA PHE A 305 8.74 4.56 -0.41
C PHE A 305 8.39 5.68 0.58
N ALA A 306 7.41 6.52 0.25
CA ALA A 306 7.01 7.66 1.09
C ALA A 306 5.51 7.60 1.39
N PRO A 307 5.07 7.62 2.65
CA PRO A 307 3.70 8.02 2.99
C PRO A 307 3.44 9.42 2.43
N SER A 308 2.25 9.64 1.87
CA SER A 308 1.92 10.92 1.24
C SER A 308 1.97 12.07 2.24
N ALA A 309 2.61 13.17 1.84
CA ALA A 309 2.77 14.38 2.65
C ALA A 309 1.44 15.10 2.96
N ARG A 310 0.32 14.67 2.35
CA ARG A 310 -1.03 15.19 2.62
C ARG A 310 -1.44 15.07 4.07
N PHE A 311 -0.97 14.04 4.76
CA PHE A 311 -1.43 13.65 6.09
C PHE A 311 -0.36 13.90 7.17
N GLY A 312 0.67 14.68 6.85
CA GLY A 312 1.76 15.03 7.77
C GLY A 312 3.07 14.31 7.44
N ASP A 313 3.94 14.21 8.45
CA ASP A 313 5.26 13.60 8.30
C ASP A 313 5.19 12.05 8.27
N PRO A 314 6.25 11.38 7.77
CA PRO A 314 6.30 9.92 7.74
C PRO A 314 6.22 9.28 9.13
N GLU A 315 6.75 9.93 10.17
CA GLU A 315 6.70 9.44 11.55
C GLU A 315 5.26 9.39 12.07
N GLY A 316 4.41 10.33 11.65
CA GLY A 316 2.98 10.36 11.94
C GLY A 316 2.26 9.09 11.47
N PHE A 317 2.60 8.57 10.28
CA PHE A 317 2.04 7.30 9.81
C PHE A 317 2.51 6.14 10.71
N ALA A 318 3.77 6.12 11.11
CA ALA A 318 4.29 5.12 12.05
C ALA A 318 3.61 5.20 13.42
N ARG A 319 3.32 6.41 13.93
CA ARG A 319 2.55 6.61 15.17
C ARG A 319 1.11 6.12 15.04
N PHE A 320 0.47 6.32 13.88
CA PHE A 320 -0.85 5.76 13.60
C PHE A 320 -0.83 4.23 13.70
N VAL A 321 0.10 3.57 13.00
CA VAL A 321 0.20 2.09 12.99
C VAL A 321 0.47 1.56 14.41
N ASP A 322 1.41 2.16 15.15
CA ASP A 322 1.69 1.79 16.54
C ASP A 322 0.44 1.97 17.44
N GLY A 323 -0.30 3.05 17.26
CA GLY A 323 -1.57 3.29 17.95
C GLY A 323 -2.62 2.21 17.65
N ALA A 324 -2.73 1.79 16.38
CA ALA A 324 -3.66 0.75 15.96
C ALA A 324 -3.28 -0.60 16.57
N HIS A 325 -2.01 -0.97 16.54
CA HIS A 325 -1.50 -2.20 17.14
C HIS A 325 -1.74 -2.25 18.65
N ARG A 326 -1.53 -1.13 19.35
CA ARG A 326 -1.81 -1.03 20.80
C ARG A 326 -3.31 -1.14 21.11
N ALA A 327 -4.17 -0.84 20.15
CA ALA A 327 -5.61 -1.08 20.21
C ALA A 327 -6.03 -2.50 19.73
N GLY A 328 -5.07 -3.34 19.31
CA GLY A 328 -5.33 -4.68 18.78
C GLY A 328 -5.97 -4.68 17.38
N ILE A 329 -5.72 -3.63 16.59
CA ILE A 329 -6.20 -3.44 15.23
C ILE A 329 -5.01 -3.56 14.28
N CYS A 330 -5.15 -4.38 13.26
CA CYS A 330 -4.15 -4.49 12.20
C CYS A 330 -4.33 -3.39 11.15
N VAL A 331 -3.25 -2.99 10.48
CA VAL A 331 -3.25 -2.05 9.37
C VAL A 331 -2.77 -2.76 8.10
N LEU A 332 -3.62 -2.78 7.08
CA LEU A 332 -3.27 -3.11 5.70
C LEU A 332 -3.19 -1.82 4.89
N ILE A 333 -2.40 -1.86 3.83
CA ILE A 333 -2.41 -0.82 2.80
C ILE A 333 -2.63 -1.45 1.43
N ASP A 334 -3.33 -0.71 0.58
CA ASP A 334 -3.33 -0.96 -0.84
C ASP A 334 -1.96 -0.62 -1.42
N TRP A 335 -1.35 -1.63 -2.01
CA TRP A 335 -0.05 -1.57 -2.64
C TRP A 335 -0.21 -1.65 -4.15
N VAL A 336 0.47 -0.75 -4.88
CA VAL A 336 0.24 -0.51 -6.31
C VAL A 336 1.48 -0.90 -7.13
N PRO A 337 1.81 -2.21 -7.27
CA PRO A 337 2.92 -2.67 -8.10
C PRO A 337 2.54 -2.88 -9.57
N ALA A 338 1.28 -2.70 -9.94
CA ALA A 338 0.78 -3.04 -11.28
C ALA A 338 1.23 -2.02 -12.34
N HIS A 339 1.28 -0.74 -11.99
CA HIS A 339 1.55 0.35 -12.93
C HIS A 339 2.00 1.62 -12.20
N PHE A 340 2.45 2.62 -12.97
CA PHE A 340 2.79 3.96 -12.48
C PHE A 340 2.47 5.02 -13.55
N PRO A 341 2.19 6.28 -13.16
CA PRO A 341 1.76 7.30 -14.12
C PRO A 341 2.92 7.83 -14.97
N THR A 342 2.59 8.62 -16.00
CA THR A 342 3.54 9.17 -16.98
C THR A 342 4.17 10.50 -16.55
N ASP A 343 3.93 10.94 -15.31
CA ASP A 343 4.48 12.16 -14.75
C ASP A 343 6.01 12.28 -14.94
N GLU A 344 6.45 13.38 -15.54
CA GLU A 344 7.86 13.58 -15.93
C GLU A 344 8.83 13.56 -14.73
N HIS A 345 8.37 13.96 -13.55
CA HIS A 345 9.17 13.93 -12.32
C HIS A 345 9.34 12.51 -11.75
N GLY A 346 8.47 11.57 -12.14
CA GLY A 346 8.48 10.18 -11.68
C GLY A 346 9.38 9.28 -12.51
N LEU A 347 9.01 8.00 -12.59
CA LEU A 347 9.85 6.92 -13.13
C LEU A 347 9.91 6.86 -14.67
N ALA A 348 9.00 7.53 -15.38
CA ALA A 348 8.91 7.48 -16.83
C ALA A 348 10.24 7.91 -17.49
N ARG A 349 10.79 7.08 -18.38
CA ARG A 349 12.03 7.36 -19.12
C ARG A 349 13.19 7.82 -18.23
N PHE A 350 13.31 7.25 -17.03
CA PHE A 350 14.09 7.81 -15.92
C PHE A 350 15.51 8.28 -16.29
N ASP A 351 16.25 7.46 -17.04
CA ASP A 351 17.63 7.73 -17.47
C ASP A 351 17.79 8.01 -18.98
N GLY A 352 16.67 8.38 -19.63
CA GLY A 352 16.58 8.54 -21.08
C GLY A 352 16.18 7.27 -21.84
N THR A 353 16.06 6.13 -21.16
CA THR A 353 15.57 4.85 -21.73
C THR A 353 14.30 4.38 -21.03
N ALA A 354 13.60 3.38 -21.57
CA ALA A 354 12.60 2.62 -20.81
C ALA A 354 13.28 1.84 -19.66
N LEU A 355 13.47 2.51 -18.53
CA LEU A 355 14.23 1.95 -17.41
C LEU A 355 13.34 1.08 -16.53
N TYR A 356 12.30 1.69 -15.95
CA TYR A 356 11.33 1.03 -15.08
C TYR A 356 10.18 0.42 -15.87
N GLU A 357 9.75 1.07 -16.94
CA GLU A 357 8.77 0.55 -17.89
C GLU A 357 9.41 -0.39 -18.92
N HIS A 358 8.58 -1.19 -19.59
CA HIS A 358 9.02 -1.95 -20.75
C HIS A 358 9.07 -1.06 -22.02
N GLU A 359 10.10 -1.22 -22.86
CA GLU A 359 10.28 -0.39 -24.07
C GLU A 359 9.16 -0.60 -25.10
N ASP A 360 8.74 -1.85 -25.32
CA ASP A 360 7.58 -2.17 -26.16
C ASP A 360 6.27 -1.76 -25.44
N PRO A 361 5.49 -0.81 -25.96
CA PRO A 361 4.27 -0.32 -25.32
C PRO A 361 3.18 -1.40 -25.20
N ARG A 362 3.23 -2.46 -26.03
CA ARG A 362 2.29 -3.59 -25.93
C ARG A 362 2.48 -4.39 -24.63
N LEU A 363 3.66 -4.27 -24.00
CA LEU A 363 3.99 -4.85 -22.70
C LEU A 363 4.13 -3.79 -21.60
N GLY A 364 4.46 -2.56 -21.96
CA GLY A 364 4.85 -1.49 -21.04
C GLY A 364 3.80 -0.41 -20.76
N PHE A 365 2.57 -0.53 -21.28
CA PHE A 365 1.58 0.55 -21.18
C PHE A 365 0.13 0.05 -21.07
N HIS A 366 -0.64 0.55 -20.11
CA HIS A 366 -2.08 0.32 -20.00
C HIS A 366 -2.86 1.38 -20.80
N PRO A 367 -3.55 0.99 -21.90
CA PRO A 367 -4.19 1.95 -22.79
C PRO A 367 -5.37 2.69 -22.15
N ASP A 368 -6.19 2.00 -21.35
CA ASP A 368 -7.39 2.59 -20.75
C ASP A 368 -7.08 3.49 -19.54
N TRP A 369 -5.95 3.28 -18.87
CA TRP A 369 -5.53 4.04 -17.69
C TRP A 369 -4.53 5.15 -18.02
N ASN A 370 -3.93 5.10 -19.21
CA ASN A 370 -2.87 6.01 -19.65
C ASN A 370 -1.65 5.99 -18.70
N THR A 371 -1.25 4.81 -18.26
CA THR A 371 -0.14 4.58 -17.31
C THR A 371 0.87 3.56 -17.84
N LEU A 372 2.09 3.61 -17.32
CA LEU A 372 3.17 2.69 -17.65
C LEU A 372 3.15 1.45 -16.77
N ILE A 373 3.59 0.31 -17.33
CA ILE A 373 3.68 -0.98 -16.64
C ILE A 373 5.14 -1.24 -16.29
N TYR A 374 5.41 -1.63 -15.05
CA TYR A 374 6.74 -2.04 -14.62
C TYR A 374 7.27 -3.22 -15.46
N ASN A 375 8.53 -3.15 -15.85
CA ASN A 375 9.22 -4.25 -16.52
C ASN A 375 9.60 -5.33 -15.49
N PHE A 376 8.65 -6.18 -15.14
CA PHE A 376 8.85 -7.27 -14.16
C PHE A 376 9.97 -8.25 -14.56
N GLY A 377 10.28 -8.35 -15.86
CA GLY A 377 11.38 -9.18 -16.37
C GLY A 377 12.77 -8.58 -16.09
N ARG A 378 12.84 -7.28 -15.76
CA ARG A 378 14.08 -6.62 -15.39
C ARG A 378 14.35 -6.80 -13.91
N ARG A 379 15.48 -7.43 -13.61
CA ARG A 379 15.92 -7.82 -12.26
C ARG A 379 15.87 -6.68 -11.26
N GLU A 380 16.42 -5.52 -11.60
CA GLU A 380 16.48 -4.36 -10.70
C GLU A 380 15.09 -3.75 -10.46
N VAL A 381 14.18 -3.83 -11.43
CA VAL A 381 12.79 -3.36 -11.30
C VAL A 381 11.99 -4.31 -10.41
N ALA A 382 12.11 -5.62 -10.63
CA ALA A 382 11.52 -6.61 -9.73
C ALA A 382 12.07 -6.46 -8.30
N SER A 383 13.39 -6.26 -8.16
CA SER A 383 14.03 -6.04 -6.86
C SER A 383 13.56 -4.75 -6.19
N PHE A 384 13.40 -3.66 -6.93
CA PHE A 384 12.82 -2.39 -6.45
C PHE A 384 11.42 -2.61 -5.84
N LEU A 385 10.54 -3.31 -6.54
CA LEU A 385 9.17 -3.59 -6.07
C LEU A 385 9.16 -4.55 -4.88
N VAL A 386 9.95 -5.63 -4.89
CA VAL A 386 10.06 -6.54 -3.73
C VAL A 386 10.55 -5.79 -2.49
N ASN A 387 11.56 -4.92 -2.65
CA ASN A 387 12.05 -4.08 -1.55
C ASN A 387 11.00 -3.09 -1.06
N ASN A 388 10.09 -2.62 -1.92
CA ASN A 388 9.01 -1.75 -1.49
C ASN A 388 7.99 -2.47 -0.61
N ALA A 389 7.64 -3.72 -0.94
CA ALA A 389 6.79 -4.54 -0.09
C ALA A 389 7.43 -4.78 1.30
N LEU A 390 8.73 -5.12 1.32
CA LEU A 390 9.50 -5.31 2.55
C LEU A 390 9.63 -4.00 3.35
N PHE A 391 9.77 -2.87 2.68
CA PHE A 391 9.89 -1.56 3.32
C PHE A 391 8.67 -1.21 4.17
N TRP A 392 7.46 -1.44 3.67
CA TRP A 392 6.23 -1.19 4.45
C TRP A 392 6.11 -2.12 5.65
N ALA A 393 6.46 -3.39 5.49
CA ALA A 393 6.49 -4.37 6.57
C ALA A 393 7.52 -4.02 7.66
N GLU A 394 8.70 -3.54 7.27
CA GLU A 394 9.82 -3.35 8.19
C GLU A 394 9.88 -1.95 8.80
N ARG A 395 9.68 -0.90 8.00
CA ARG A 395 9.84 0.50 8.45
C ARG A 395 8.58 1.07 9.10
N TYR A 396 7.42 0.56 8.72
CA TYR A 396 6.13 1.02 9.21
C TYR A 396 5.31 -0.04 9.93
N HIS A 397 5.82 -1.27 10.04
CA HIS A 397 5.14 -2.40 10.71
C HIS A 397 3.72 -2.69 10.18
N VAL A 398 3.40 -2.30 8.95
CA VAL A 398 2.10 -2.63 8.34
C VAL A 398 1.88 -4.15 8.41
N ASP A 399 0.68 -4.61 8.74
CA ASP A 399 0.39 -6.04 8.92
C ASP A 399 0.12 -6.76 7.59
N GLY A 400 -0.21 -6.03 6.52
CA GLY A 400 -0.42 -6.65 5.22
C GLY A 400 -0.54 -5.71 4.03
N LEU A 401 -0.48 -6.29 2.84
CA LEU A 401 -0.67 -5.59 1.56
C LEU A 401 -1.87 -6.16 0.82
N ARG A 402 -2.73 -5.28 0.30
CA ARG A 402 -3.72 -5.64 -0.72
C ARG A 402 -3.22 -5.16 -2.09
N VAL A 403 -3.22 -6.04 -3.08
CA VAL A 403 -2.81 -5.72 -4.45
C VAL A 403 -4.05 -5.61 -5.33
N ASP A 404 -4.27 -4.40 -5.84
CA ASP A 404 -5.32 -4.09 -6.81
C ASP A 404 -5.03 -4.66 -8.19
N ALA A 405 -6.09 -4.98 -8.93
CA ALA A 405 -6.09 -5.32 -10.33
C ALA A 405 -4.98 -6.30 -10.74
N VAL A 406 -4.80 -7.40 -9.99
CA VAL A 406 -3.76 -8.41 -10.25
C VAL A 406 -3.89 -8.99 -11.66
N ALA A 407 -5.12 -9.07 -12.19
CA ALA A 407 -5.36 -9.47 -13.58
C ALA A 407 -4.63 -8.57 -14.60
N SER A 408 -4.47 -7.27 -14.31
CA SER A 408 -3.74 -6.32 -15.17
C SER A 408 -2.27 -6.69 -15.32
N MET A 409 -1.71 -7.34 -14.31
CA MET A 409 -0.34 -7.83 -14.29
C MET A 409 -0.21 -9.21 -14.96
N LEU A 410 -1.14 -10.13 -14.66
CA LEU A 410 -1.06 -11.54 -15.06
C LEU A 410 -1.25 -11.77 -16.57
N TYR A 411 -1.86 -10.83 -17.28
CA TYR A 411 -2.28 -11.01 -18.67
C TYR A 411 -1.66 -9.97 -19.61
N ARG A 412 -0.95 -10.45 -20.63
CA ARG A 412 -0.40 -9.61 -21.71
C ARG A 412 -1.49 -9.00 -22.59
N ASP A 413 -2.67 -9.60 -22.65
CA ASP A 413 -3.84 -9.12 -23.40
C ASP A 413 -4.80 -8.25 -22.58
N TYR A 414 -4.47 -7.92 -21.31
CA TYR A 414 -5.35 -7.14 -20.45
C TYR A 414 -5.72 -5.78 -21.07
N SER A 415 -7.02 -5.55 -21.27
CA SER A 415 -7.59 -4.37 -21.91
C SER A 415 -7.00 -4.04 -23.30
N ARG A 416 -6.65 -5.07 -24.09
CA ARG A 416 -6.11 -4.91 -25.44
C ARG A 416 -6.93 -5.71 -26.46
N LYS A 417 -7.04 -5.18 -27.69
CA LYS A 417 -7.61 -5.93 -28.82
C LYS A 417 -6.64 -7.00 -29.32
N ALA A 418 -7.14 -7.96 -30.10
CA ALA A 418 -6.37 -9.12 -30.56
C ALA A 418 -5.05 -8.79 -31.29
N ASP A 419 -4.93 -7.63 -31.93
CA ASP A 419 -3.74 -7.16 -32.66
C ASP A 419 -2.87 -6.17 -31.87
N GLU A 420 -3.25 -5.83 -30.63
CA GLU A 420 -2.60 -4.82 -29.79
C GLU A 420 -1.69 -5.42 -28.70
N TRP A 421 -1.52 -6.75 -28.66
CA TRP A 421 -0.65 -7.45 -27.69
C TRP A 421 0.21 -8.54 -28.36
N ILE A 422 1.18 -9.09 -27.60
CA ILE A 422 2.03 -10.20 -28.05
C ILE A 422 2.04 -11.36 -27.05
N PRO A 423 2.03 -12.62 -27.52
CA PRO A 423 2.07 -13.77 -26.63
C PRO A 423 3.39 -13.93 -25.90
N ASN A 424 3.38 -14.74 -24.83
CA ASN A 424 4.59 -15.23 -24.18
C ASN A 424 5.31 -16.27 -25.07
N GLU A 425 6.50 -16.71 -24.65
CA GLU A 425 7.32 -17.67 -25.41
C GLU A 425 6.61 -19.01 -25.69
N GLN A 426 5.59 -19.34 -24.89
CA GLN A 426 4.79 -20.57 -25.03
C GLN A 426 3.54 -20.37 -25.90
N GLY A 427 3.34 -19.17 -26.46
CA GLY A 427 2.17 -18.82 -27.28
C GLY A 427 0.93 -18.44 -26.48
N GLY A 428 1.02 -18.39 -25.14
CA GLY A 428 -0.08 -18.02 -24.25
C GLY A 428 -0.14 -16.53 -23.95
N ARG A 429 -1.18 -16.12 -23.20
CA ARG A 429 -1.42 -14.74 -22.79
C ARG A 429 -0.87 -14.39 -21.41
N GLU A 430 -0.36 -15.37 -20.70
CA GLU A 430 0.16 -15.24 -19.35
C GLU A 430 1.44 -14.41 -19.36
N ASN A 431 1.53 -13.46 -18.44
CA ASN A 431 2.72 -12.67 -18.17
C ASN A 431 3.56 -13.37 -17.09
N TRP A 432 4.42 -14.31 -17.51
CA TRP A 432 5.21 -15.12 -16.59
C TRP A 432 6.19 -14.31 -15.76
N GLU A 433 6.68 -13.19 -16.28
CA GLU A 433 7.54 -12.25 -15.57
C GLU A 433 6.80 -11.63 -14.36
N ALA A 434 5.55 -11.22 -14.54
CA ALA A 434 4.71 -10.72 -13.45
C ALA A 434 4.35 -11.82 -12.44
N VAL A 435 4.06 -13.05 -12.91
CA VAL A 435 3.79 -14.21 -12.05
C VAL A 435 5.00 -14.51 -11.14
N GLU A 436 6.21 -14.55 -11.70
CA GLU A 436 7.42 -14.79 -10.91
C GLU A 436 7.74 -13.65 -9.96
N PHE A 437 7.48 -12.41 -10.35
CA PHE A 437 7.57 -11.26 -9.45
C PHE A 437 6.62 -11.40 -8.25
N LEU A 438 5.34 -11.71 -8.46
CA LEU A 438 4.37 -11.88 -7.37
C LEU A 438 4.76 -13.03 -6.43
N ARG A 439 5.25 -14.15 -6.99
CA ARG A 439 5.80 -15.26 -6.21
C ARG A 439 7.05 -14.86 -5.41
N ALA A 440 7.94 -14.07 -6.00
CA ALA A 440 9.14 -13.57 -5.32
C ALA A 440 8.77 -12.62 -4.18
N MET A 441 7.84 -11.69 -4.40
CA MET A 441 7.31 -10.78 -3.39
C MET A 441 6.73 -11.57 -2.21
N ASN A 442 5.77 -12.47 -2.46
CA ASN A 442 5.13 -13.25 -1.40
C ASN A 442 6.17 -14.09 -0.63
N ARG A 443 7.12 -14.75 -1.31
CA ARG A 443 8.21 -15.49 -0.64
C ARG A 443 9.05 -14.58 0.26
N ALA A 444 9.36 -13.37 -0.18
CA ALA A 444 10.18 -12.44 0.60
C ALA A 444 9.45 -11.95 1.85
N VAL A 445 8.19 -11.48 1.74
CA VAL A 445 7.44 -10.97 2.90
C VAL A 445 7.13 -12.08 3.90
N TYR A 446 6.61 -13.24 3.48
CA TYR A 446 6.33 -14.35 4.40
C TYR A 446 7.61 -14.95 5.01
N GLY A 447 8.72 -14.93 4.28
CA GLY A 447 10.01 -15.45 4.77
C GLY A 447 10.69 -14.57 5.82
N SER A 448 10.38 -13.27 5.84
CA SER A 448 11.02 -12.29 6.73
C SER A 448 10.08 -11.73 7.81
N HIS A 449 8.77 -11.75 7.58
CA HIS A 449 7.74 -11.17 8.45
C HIS A 449 6.63 -12.18 8.70
N ALA A 450 6.80 -13.02 9.72
CA ALA A 450 5.76 -13.97 10.14
C ALA A 450 4.50 -13.23 10.61
N GLY A 451 3.32 -13.73 10.22
CA GLY A 451 2.03 -13.10 10.53
C GLY A 451 1.57 -12.04 9.52
N PHE A 452 2.44 -11.64 8.56
CA PHE A 452 2.09 -10.69 7.52
C PHE A 452 0.99 -11.25 6.59
N LEU A 453 0.10 -10.40 6.11
CA LEU A 453 -1.02 -10.76 5.24
C LEU A 453 -0.82 -10.23 3.83
N THR A 454 -1.12 -11.04 2.82
CA THR A 454 -1.23 -10.55 1.44
C THR A 454 -2.60 -10.89 0.86
N VAL A 455 -3.26 -9.89 0.27
CA VAL A 455 -4.61 -10.00 -0.32
C VAL A 455 -4.53 -9.62 -1.79
N ALA A 456 -5.12 -10.43 -2.67
CA ALA A 456 -5.19 -10.13 -4.10
C ALA A 456 -6.63 -9.79 -4.54
N GLU A 457 -6.78 -8.77 -5.37
CA GLU A 457 -7.96 -8.61 -6.21
C GLU A 457 -7.65 -9.13 -7.62
N GLU A 458 -8.23 -10.28 -7.96
CA GLU A 458 -8.04 -10.95 -9.24
C GLU A 458 -9.40 -11.38 -9.79
N SER A 459 -9.76 -10.85 -10.96
CA SER A 459 -11.13 -10.87 -11.50
C SER A 459 -11.34 -11.81 -12.70
N THR A 460 -10.33 -12.61 -13.08
CA THR A 460 -10.32 -13.44 -14.30
C THR A 460 -10.19 -14.95 -14.04
N ALA A 461 -10.48 -15.39 -12.81
CA ALA A 461 -10.48 -16.78 -12.37
C ALA A 461 -9.13 -17.50 -12.52
N TRP A 462 -8.02 -16.79 -12.32
CA TRP A 462 -6.69 -17.41 -12.23
C TRP A 462 -6.68 -18.45 -11.11
N PRO A 463 -6.19 -19.68 -11.35
CA PRO A 463 -6.19 -20.74 -10.34
C PRO A 463 -5.03 -20.58 -9.35
N GLY A 464 -5.28 -20.90 -8.07
CA GLY A 464 -4.22 -20.99 -7.07
C GLY A 464 -3.64 -19.64 -6.68
N VAL A 465 -4.47 -18.60 -6.66
CA VAL A 465 -4.05 -17.26 -6.22
C VAL A 465 -3.57 -17.32 -4.77
N THR A 466 -4.30 -18.05 -3.93
CA THR A 466 -4.02 -18.21 -2.49
C THR A 466 -3.29 -19.50 -2.12
N LEU A 467 -2.79 -20.24 -3.13
CA LEU A 467 -1.91 -21.38 -2.91
C LEU A 467 -0.47 -20.91 -2.67
N PRO A 468 0.33 -21.62 -1.84
CA PRO A 468 1.72 -21.26 -1.58
C PRO A 468 2.54 -21.11 -2.86
N ALA A 469 3.39 -20.08 -2.92
CA ALA A 469 4.22 -19.80 -4.10
C ALA A 469 5.15 -20.95 -4.49
N HIS A 470 5.60 -21.76 -3.52
CA HIS A 470 6.46 -22.92 -3.77
C HIS A 470 5.70 -24.17 -4.24
N GLU A 471 4.37 -24.17 -4.18
CA GLU A 471 3.49 -25.25 -4.67
C GLU A 471 2.85 -24.90 -6.03
N GLY A 472 3.32 -23.83 -6.69
CA GLY A 472 2.81 -23.40 -8.00
C GLY A 472 1.72 -22.33 -7.94
N GLY A 473 1.30 -21.89 -6.76
CA GLY A 473 0.39 -20.75 -6.60
C GLY A 473 1.06 -19.39 -6.80
N LEU A 474 0.29 -18.30 -6.67
CA LEU A 474 0.85 -16.93 -6.63
C LEU A 474 1.41 -16.58 -5.24
N GLY A 475 0.97 -17.30 -4.20
CA GLY A 475 1.45 -17.14 -2.82
C GLY A 475 0.68 -16.13 -1.98
N PHE A 476 -0.46 -15.61 -2.44
CA PHE A 476 -1.26 -14.71 -1.60
C PHE A 476 -1.88 -15.44 -0.41
N GLY A 477 -2.12 -14.72 0.69
CA GLY A 477 -2.85 -15.27 1.84
C GLY A 477 -4.34 -15.36 1.58
N PHE A 478 -4.90 -14.32 0.94
CA PHE A 478 -6.32 -14.19 0.63
C PHE A 478 -6.58 -13.61 -0.76
N LYS A 479 -7.81 -13.79 -1.25
CA LYS A 479 -8.30 -13.24 -2.52
C LYS A 479 -9.67 -12.58 -2.31
N TRP A 480 -9.90 -11.43 -2.92
CA TRP A 480 -11.24 -10.84 -2.98
C TRP A 480 -12.19 -11.70 -3.82
N ASN A 481 -13.37 -12.01 -3.28
CA ASN A 481 -14.41 -12.75 -3.98
C ASN A 481 -15.29 -11.79 -4.81
N MET A 482 -14.79 -11.40 -5.98
CA MET A 482 -15.52 -10.50 -6.88
C MET A 482 -16.84 -11.11 -7.39
N GLY A 483 -16.92 -12.44 -7.50
CA GLY A 483 -18.15 -13.14 -7.87
C GLY A 483 -19.23 -13.00 -6.81
N PHE A 484 -18.90 -13.23 -5.53
CA PHE A 484 -19.80 -12.95 -4.40
C PHE A 484 -20.31 -11.51 -4.45
N MET A 485 -19.41 -10.54 -4.57
CA MET A 485 -19.76 -9.12 -4.60
C MET A 485 -20.76 -8.82 -5.73
N HIS A 486 -20.45 -9.25 -6.97
CA HIS A 486 -21.30 -8.96 -8.13
C HIS A 486 -22.68 -9.61 -8.00
N ASP A 487 -22.72 -10.91 -7.71
CA ASP A 487 -23.97 -11.66 -7.71
C ASP A 487 -24.90 -11.21 -6.59
N THR A 488 -24.36 -10.97 -5.39
CA THR A 488 -25.16 -10.57 -4.23
C THR A 488 -25.67 -9.14 -4.34
N LEU A 489 -24.86 -8.18 -4.81
CA LEU A 489 -25.33 -6.81 -5.04
C LEU A 489 -26.43 -6.77 -6.10
N LYS A 490 -26.26 -7.54 -7.18
CA LYS A 490 -27.25 -7.65 -8.26
C LYS A 490 -28.55 -8.28 -7.78
N TYR A 491 -28.47 -9.30 -6.92
CA TYR A 491 -29.62 -9.93 -6.27
C TYR A 491 -30.36 -8.94 -5.36
N MET A 492 -29.61 -8.24 -4.49
CA MET A 492 -30.19 -7.29 -3.53
C MET A 492 -30.87 -6.10 -4.22
N ALA A 493 -30.38 -5.67 -5.39
CA ALA A 493 -30.97 -4.59 -6.17
C ALA A 493 -32.31 -4.92 -6.84
N ARG A 494 -32.73 -6.19 -6.84
CA ARG A 494 -34.02 -6.61 -7.40
C ARG A 494 -35.13 -6.31 -6.42
N GLU A 495 -36.28 -5.91 -6.95
CA GLU A 495 -37.53 -5.92 -6.20
C GLU A 495 -37.75 -7.30 -5.56
N PRO A 496 -38.15 -7.39 -4.27
CA PRO A 496 -38.15 -8.66 -3.56
C PRO A 496 -39.00 -9.76 -4.21
N VAL A 497 -40.07 -9.39 -4.92
CA VAL A 497 -40.93 -10.33 -5.66
C VAL A 497 -40.21 -11.05 -6.81
N HIS A 498 -39.14 -10.46 -7.36
CA HIS A 498 -38.37 -11.02 -8.46
C HIS A 498 -37.19 -11.88 -8.01
N ARG A 499 -36.79 -11.80 -6.73
CA ARG A 499 -35.65 -12.54 -6.18
C ARG A 499 -35.80 -14.07 -6.31
N GLN A 500 -37.03 -14.59 -6.34
CA GLN A 500 -37.32 -16.01 -6.56
C GLN A 500 -36.76 -16.56 -7.89
N TYR A 501 -36.61 -15.71 -8.92
CA TYR A 501 -36.09 -16.12 -10.23
C TYR A 501 -34.56 -16.08 -10.31
N HIS A 502 -33.91 -15.64 -9.24
CA HIS A 502 -32.47 -15.38 -9.17
C HIS A 502 -31.86 -15.96 -7.88
N HIS A 503 -32.49 -16.98 -7.31
CA HIS A 503 -32.06 -17.62 -6.06
C HIS A 503 -30.63 -18.16 -6.16
N ASP A 504 -30.23 -18.54 -7.37
CA ASP A 504 -28.89 -19.01 -7.71
C ASP A 504 -27.81 -17.93 -7.56
N GLU A 505 -28.13 -16.64 -7.69
CA GLU A 505 -27.16 -15.54 -7.49
C GLU A 505 -26.60 -15.53 -6.05
N ILE A 506 -27.30 -16.08 -5.05
CA ILE A 506 -26.77 -16.25 -3.68
C ILE A 506 -26.07 -17.60 -3.50
N THR A 507 -26.63 -18.69 -4.06
CA THR A 507 -26.11 -20.05 -3.81
C THR A 507 -24.88 -20.38 -4.65
N PHE A 508 -24.70 -19.75 -5.82
CA PHE A 508 -23.64 -20.10 -6.77
C PHE A 508 -22.23 -19.86 -6.20
N GLY A 509 -22.02 -18.76 -5.48
CA GLY A 509 -20.72 -18.45 -4.85
C GLY A 509 -20.22 -19.56 -3.91
N LEU A 510 -21.11 -20.29 -3.26
CA LEU A 510 -20.77 -21.40 -2.35
C LEU A 510 -20.27 -22.65 -3.06
N MET A 511 -20.46 -22.77 -4.37
CA MET A 511 -19.90 -23.87 -5.16
C MET A 511 -18.37 -23.80 -5.26
N TYR A 512 -17.80 -22.60 -5.16
CA TYR A 512 -16.36 -22.37 -5.22
C TYR A 512 -15.81 -21.62 -4.00
N ALA A 513 -16.62 -21.28 -3.00
CA ALA A 513 -16.21 -20.51 -1.81
C ALA A 513 -15.02 -21.10 -1.01
N PHE A 514 -14.64 -22.35 -1.28
CA PHE A 514 -13.53 -23.04 -0.61
C PHE A 514 -12.38 -23.39 -1.58
N SER A 515 -12.39 -22.87 -2.82
CA SER A 515 -11.29 -23.05 -3.77
C SER A 515 -10.12 -22.11 -3.52
N GLU A 516 -10.37 -21.00 -2.81
CA GLU A 516 -9.39 -19.99 -2.42
C GLU A 516 -9.75 -19.48 -1.01
N ASN A 517 -8.80 -18.83 -0.34
CA ASN A 517 -9.07 -18.14 0.92
C ASN A 517 -9.73 -16.78 0.64
N PHE A 518 -11.06 -16.71 0.66
CA PHE A 518 -11.76 -15.49 0.23
C PHE A 518 -11.92 -14.43 1.33
N VAL A 519 -11.75 -13.16 0.93
CA VAL A 519 -12.38 -11.98 1.55
C VAL A 519 -13.62 -11.65 0.73
N LEU A 520 -14.72 -11.26 1.38
CA LEU A 520 -15.96 -10.81 0.75
C LEU A 520 -15.96 -9.28 0.75
N PRO A 521 -15.64 -8.62 -0.39
CA PRO A 521 -15.52 -7.18 -0.43
C PRO A 521 -16.83 -6.49 -0.81
N LEU A 522 -17.15 -5.42 -0.09
CA LEU A 522 -17.98 -4.32 -0.61
C LEU A 522 -17.15 -3.06 -0.56
N SER A 523 -16.25 -2.92 -1.53
CA SER A 523 -15.19 -1.90 -1.52
C SER A 523 -15.66 -0.52 -1.99
N HIS A 524 -14.74 0.44 -1.97
CA HIS A 524 -14.91 1.79 -2.48
C HIS A 524 -15.41 1.85 -3.93
N ASP A 525 -14.92 0.95 -4.79
CA ASP A 525 -15.30 0.85 -6.21
C ASP A 525 -16.79 0.62 -6.44
N GLU A 526 -17.49 0.04 -5.46
CA GLU A 526 -18.90 -0.31 -5.61
C GLU A 526 -19.85 0.84 -5.26
N VAL A 527 -19.35 1.96 -4.74
CA VAL A 527 -20.16 3.09 -4.27
C VAL A 527 -19.79 4.43 -4.91
N VAL A 528 -19.33 4.38 -6.16
CA VAL A 528 -18.88 5.50 -7.00
C VAL A 528 -19.38 5.40 -8.44
N HIS A 529 -19.06 6.40 -9.27
CA HIS A 529 -19.26 6.41 -10.72
C HIS A 529 -20.69 6.08 -11.17
N GLY A 530 -21.70 6.51 -10.41
CA GLY A 530 -23.11 6.28 -10.74
C GLY A 530 -23.63 4.89 -10.35
N LYS A 531 -22.81 4.07 -9.68
CA LYS A 531 -23.25 2.75 -9.16
C LYS A 531 -24.20 2.88 -7.97
N GLY A 532 -24.29 4.05 -7.34
CA GLY A 532 -25.06 4.32 -6.12
C GLY A 532 -24.41 3.80 -4.84
N SER A 533 -24.76 4.39 -3.69
CA SER A 533 -24.42 3.84 -2.37
C SER A 533 -25.09 2.49 -2.12
N LEU A 534 -24.59 1.70 -1.16
CA LEU A 534 -25.23 0.41 -0.83
C LEU A 534 -26.70 0.57 -0.43
N LEU A 535 -27.06 1.63 0.30
CA LEU A 535 -28.46 1.90 0.65
C LEU A 535 -29.32 2.12 -0.60
N ASN A 536 -28.81 2.88 -1.57
CA ASN A 536 -29.54 3.19 -2.80
C ASN A 536 -29.53 2.07 -3.84
N LYS A 537 -28.69 1.05 -3.66
CA LYS A 537 -28.80 -0.21 -4.41
C LYS A 537 -29.96 -1.07 -3.92
N MET A 538 -30.43 -0.91 -2.69
CA MET A 538 -31.57 -1.68 -2.18
C MET A 538 -32.89 -1.24 -2.83
N SER A 539 -33.78 -2.20 -3.07
CA SER A 539 -35.11 -1.99 -3.64
C SER A 539 -36.18 -1.70 -2.58
N GLY A 540 -37.32 -1.17 -3.02
CA GLY A 540 -38.46 -0.84 -2.15
C GLY A 540 -38.46 0.58 -1.56
N ASP A 541 -39.37 0.80 -0.61
CA ASP A 541 -39.46 2.06 0.15
C ASP A 541 -38.29 2.24 1.13
N ASP A 542 -38.20 3.41 1.79
CA ASP A 542 -37.08 3.73 2.68
C ASP A 542 -36.89 2.67 3.78
N TRP A 543 -37.97 2.19 4.41
CA TRP A 543 -37.87 1.18 5.45
C TRP A 543 -37.34 -0.14 4.88
N GLN A 544 -37.85 -0.56 3.71
CA GLN A 544 -37.41 -1.77 3.01
C GLN A 544 -35.96 -1.70 2.54
N LYS A 545 -35.46 -0.51 2.17
CA LYS A 545 -34.05 -0.31 1.84
C LYS A 545 -33.14 -0.54 3.03
N PHE A 546 -33.45 0.08 4.17
CA PHE A 546 -32.70 -0.15 5.41
C PHE A 546 -32.81 -1.60 5.88
N ALA A 547 -34.00 -2.21 5.83
CA ALA A 547 -34.20 -3.62 6.19
C ALA A 547 -33.40 -4.57 5.27
N SER A 548 -33.44 -4.36 3.96
CA SER A 548 -32.68 -5.14 2.99
C SER A 548 -31.18 -5.02 3.22
N LEU A 549 -30.66 -3.82 3.51
CA LEU A 549 -29.25 -3.61 3.80
C LEU A 549 -28.83 -4.36 5.09
N ARG A 550 -29.66 -4.28 6.14
CA ARG A 550 -29.43 -5.02 7.39
C ARG A 550 -29.44 -6.53 7.18
N ALA A 551 -30.41 -7.07 6.44
CA ALA A 551 -30.45 -8.48 6.09
C ALA A 551 -29.22 -8.89 5.29
N TYR A 552 -28.81 -8.05 4.33
CA TYR A 552 -27.63 -8.34 3.52
C TYR A 552 -26.35 -8.41 4.35
N TYR A 553 -26.14 -7.48 5.29
CA TYR A 553 -25.00 -7.55 6.20
C TYR A 553 -25.07 -8.78 7.12
N GLY A 554 -26.25 -9.13 7.63
CA GLY A 554 -26.44 -10.37 8.39
C GLY A 554 -26.06 -11.62 7.58
N LEU A 555 -26.50 -11.70 6.32
CA LEU A 555 -26.12 -12.76 5.39
C LEU A 555 -24.60 -12.78 5.14
N MET A 556 -24.02 -11.64 4.79
CA MET A 556 -22.60 -11.49 4.46
C MET A 556 -21.69 -11.90 5.63
N TRP A 557 -22.01 -11.49 6.86
CA TRP A 557 -21.23 -11.85 8.05
C TRP A 557 -21.27 -13.36 8.35
N ALA A 558 -22.37 -14.03 8.01
CA ALA A 558 -22.52 -15.47 8.17
C ALA A 558 -22.10 -16.31 6.97
N TYR A 559 -21.88 -15.69 5.80
CA TYR A 559 -21.35 -16.34 4.60
C TYR A 559 -19.88 -16.75 4.83
N PRO A 560 -19.39 -17.90 4.35
CA PRO A 560 -17.97 -18.26 4.47
C PRO A 560 -17.05 -17.26 3.75
N GLY A 561 -16.01 -16.80 4.45
CA GLY A 561 -15.04 -15.83 3.94
C GLY A 561 -14.83 -14.66 4.89
N LYS A 562 -13.70 -13.97 4.81
CA LYS A 562 -13.40 -12.78 5.63
C LYS A 562 -14.22 -11.58 5.16
N LYS A 563 -14.33 -10.51 5.95
CA LYS A 563 -15.26 -9.40 5.69
C LYS A 563 -14.51 -8.13 5.32
N LEU A 564 -15.02 -7.36 4.36
CA LEU A 564 -14.56 -6.00 4.08
C LEU A 564 -15.75 -5.08 3.77
N LEU A 565 -15.83 -3.95 4.47
CA LEU A 565 -16.74 -2.85 4.15
C LEU A 565 -15.95 -1.56 3.98
N PHE A 566 -16.33 -0.76 3.00
CA PHE A 566 -15.81 0.58 2.83
C PHE A 566 -16.48 1.59 3.77
N MET A 567 -15.70 2.57 4.22
CA MET A 567 -16.18 3.67 5.04
C MET A 567 -17.44 4.36 4.49
N GLY A 568 -18.38 4.68 5.36
CA GLY A 568 -19.70 5.23 5.01
C GLY A 568 -20.78 4.16 4.83
N GLN A 569 -20.41 2.94 4.44
CA GLN A 569 -21.36 1.85 4.26
C GLN A 569 -21.94 1.33 5.58
N GLU A 570 -21.17 1.40 6.67
CA GLU A 570 -21.54 0.88 7.98
C GLU A 570 -22.69 1.65 8.64
N PHE A 571 -22.86 2.94 8.32
CA PHE A 571 -24.01 3.74 8.76
C PHE A 571 -24.98 4.06 7.62
N ALA A 572 -24.89 3.32 6.51
CA ALA A 572 -25.75 3.46 5.34
C ALA A 572 -25.75 4.88 4.75
N GLN A 573 -24.58 5.42 4.44
CA GLN A 573 -24.47 6.70 3.75
C GLN A 573 -25.33 6.70 2.48
N ALA A 574 -26.13 7.75 2.30
CA ALA A 574 -27.07 7.83 1.18
C ALA A 574 -26.37 8.17 -0.14
N ARG A 575 -25.43 9.13 -0.12
CA ARG A 575 -24.72 9.56 -1.31
C ARG A 575 -23.56 8.63 -1.65
N GLU A 576 -23.19 8.60 -2.93
CA GLU A 576 -21.93 8.01 -3.36
C GLU A 576 -20.75 8.66 -2.63
N TRP A 577 -19.69 7.85 -2.49
CA TRP A 577 -18.42 8.36 -2.00
C TRP A 577 -17.85 9.39 -2.97
N SER A 578 -17.12 10.34 -2.42
CA SER A 578 -16.34 11.32 -3.17
C SER A 578 -15.14 11.69 -2.32
N GLU A 579 -13.95 11.61 -2.91
CA GLU A 579 -12.66 11.93 -2.30
C GLU A 579 -12.52 13.41 -1.93
N GLU A 580 -13.31 14.29 -2.56
CA GLU A 580 -13.26 15.74 -2.37
C GLU A 580 -13.86 16.22 -1.05
N ARG A 581 -14.59 15.37 -0.31
CA ARG A 581 -15.37 15.75 0.87
C ARG A 581 -15.27 14.71 1.98
N ALA A 582 -15.58 15.11 3.22
CA ALA A 582 -15.78 14.18 4.32
C ALA A 582 -17.00 13.28 4.07
N LEU A 583 -17.06 12.15 4.77
CA LEU A 583 -18.27 11.34 4.88
C LEU A 583 -19.44 12.15 5.49
N ASP A 584 -20.66 11.73 5.19
CA ASP A 584 -21.89 12.39 5.65
C ASP A 584 -22.19 12.04 7.14
N TRP A 585 -21.27 12.38 8.05
CA TRP A 585 -21.29 12.01 9.47
C TRP A 585 -22.57 12.41 10.21
N ASP A 586 -23.21 13.51 9.80
CA ASP A 586 -24.48 13.98 10.35
C ASP A 586 -25.62 12.97 10.22
N LEU A 587 -25.53 12.03 9.26
CA LEU A 587 -26.54 10.98 9.10
C LEU A 587 -26.71 10.12 10.35
N ARG A 588 -25.68 9.99 11.18
CA ARG A 588 -25.72 9.26 12.46
C ARG A 588 -26.67 9.85 13.49
N GLN A 589 -27.12 11.10 13.30
CA GLN A 589 -28.14 11.72 14.15
C GLN A 589 -29.55 11.17 13.86
N HIS A 590 -29.72 10.41 12.77
CA HIS A 590 -31.00 9.84 12.36
C HIS A 590 -31.06 8.33 12.68
N ALA A 591 -32.16 7.92 13.31
CA ALA A 591 -32.32 6.57 13.85
C ALA A 591 -32.09 5.42 12.84
N PRO A 592 -32.53 5.48 11.57
CA PRO A 592 -32.27 4.40 10.62
C PRO A 592 -30.78 4.14 10.34
N HIS A 593 -29.99 5.20 10.25
CA HIS A 593 -28.54 5.12 10.00
C HIS A 593 -27.79 4.56 11.22
N GLU A 594 -28.12 5.06 12.43
CA GLU A 594 -27.55 4.52 13.66
C GLU A 594 -27.98 3.06 13.91
N GLY A 595 -29.17 2.67 13.44
CA GLY A 595 -29.65 1.29 13.47
C GLY A 595 -28.79 0.34 12.64
N VAL A 596 -28.41 0.73 11.40
CA VAL A 596 -27.48 -0.05 10.57
C VAL A 596 -26.08 -0.09 11.20
N ARG A 597 -25.60 1.05 11.71
CA ARG A 597 -24.31 1.14 12.40
C ARG A 597 -24.24 0.22 13.61
N SER A 598 -25.29 0.23 14.43
CA SER A 598 -25.41 -0.65 15.60
C SER A 598 -25.44 -2.13 15.21
N LEU A 599 -26.13 -2.47 14.11
CA LEU A 599 -26.11 -3.84 13.58
C LEU A 599 -24.69 -4.25 13.17
N VAL A 600 -23.96 -3.42 12.41
CA VAL A 600 -22.59 -3.75 11.99
C VAL A 600 -21.67 -3.93 13.20
N ARG A 601 -21.80 -3.08 14.22
CA ARG A 601 -21.09 -3.23 15.49
C ARG A 601 -21.37 -4.58 16.14
N ASP A 602 -22.63 -4.95 16.27
CA ASP A 602 -23.02 -6.20 16.93
C ASP A 602 -22.65 -7.44 16.10
N LEU A 603 -22.71 -7.33 14.76
CA LEU A 603 -22.22 -8.35 13.83
C LEU A 603 -20.72 -8.59 13.97
N ASN A 604 -19.93 -7.52 14.05
CA ASN A 604 -18.49 -7.61 14.29
C ASN A 604 -18.17 -8.28 15.63
N ARG A 605 -18.89 -7.89 16.69
CA ARG A 605 -18.75 -8.51 18.00
C ARG A 605 -19.10 -10.01 17.95
N LEU A 606 -20.23 -10.37 17.37
CA LEU A 606 -20.67 -11.75 17.24
C LEU A 606 -19.65 -12.57 16.41
N TYR A 607 -19.17 -12.02 15.29
CA TYR A 607 -18.16 -12.67 14.45
C TYR A 607 -16.86 -12.92 15.21
N ARG A 608 -16.43 -11.99 16.08
CA ARG A 608 -15.23 -12.18 16.92
C ARG A 608 -15.43 -13.20 18.03
N GLU A 609 -16.59 -13.19 18.69
CA GLU A 609 -16.87 -14.04 19.85
C GLU A 609 -17.21 -15.48 19.47
N LYS A 610 -17.68 -15.74 18.24
CA LYS A 610 -18.19 -17.05 17.82
C LYS A 610 -17.29 -17.72 16.78
N PRO A 611 -16.41 -18.67 17.17
CA PRO A 611 -15.51 -19.36 16.24
C PRO A 611 -16.22 -20.07 15.08
N ALA A 612 -17.47 -20.50 15.28
CA ALA A 612 -18.28 -21.10 14.21
C ALA A 612 -18.42 -20.20 12.98
N LEU A 613 -18.39 -18.87 13.16
CA LEU A 613 -18.56 -17.91 12.06
C LEU A 613 -17.27 -17.61 11.29
N HIS A 614 -16.08 -17.92 11.83
CA HIS A 614 -14.80 -17.48 11.23
C HIS A 614 -13.71 -18.55 11.12
N ALA A 615 -13.65 -19.52 12.05
CA ALA A 615 -12.48 -20.39 12.19
C ALA A 615 -12.34 -21.45 11.08
N ARG A 616 -13.39 -21.59 10.26
CA ARG A 616 -13.49 -22.50 9.11
C ARG A 616 -14.05 -21.79 7.87
N ASP A 617 -13.78 -20.49 7.72
CA ASP A 617 -14.19 -19.72 6.53
C ASP A 617 -13.61 -20.28 5.23
N CYS A 618 -12.40 -20.86 5.31
CA CYS A 618 -11.63 -21.32 4.15
C CYS A 618 -11.78 -22.83 3.91
N GLU A 619 -12.63 -23.53 4.68
CA GLU A 619 -12.81 -24.98 4.57
C GLU A 619 -14.28 -25.36 4.53
N GLY A 620 -14.63 -26.24 3.58
CA GLY A 620 -16.02 -26.67 3.38
C GLY A 620 -16.67 -27.32 4.61
N GLU A 621 -15.89 -27.91 5.52
CA GLU A 621 -16.41 -28.52 6.76
C GLU A 621 -17.08 -27.50 7.71
N GLY A 622 -16.80 -26.21 7.54
CA GLY A 622 -17.37 -25.11 8.33
C GLY A 622 -18.80 -24.71 7.93
N PHE A 623 -19.36 -25.33 6.89
CA PHE A 623 -20.63 -24.94 6.28
C PHE A 623 -21.49 -26.17 5.91
N ASP A 624 -22.77 -26.16 6.26
CA ASP A 624 -23.76 -27.11 5.72
C ASP A 624 -25.04 -26.37 5.30
N TRP A 625 -25.61 -26.70 4.14
CA TRP A 625 -26.96 -26.23 3.81
C TRP A 625 -28.02 -26.90 4.71
N LEU A 626 -28.94 -26.09 5.24
CA LEU A 626 -30.17 -26.57 5.90
C LEU A 626 -31.34 -26.51 4.92
N ILE A 627 -31.46 -25.42 4.17
CA ILE A 627 -32.41 -25.20 3.09
C ILE A 627 -31.68 -24.43 1.99
N VAL A 628 -31.54 -25.06 0.83
CA VAL A 628 -30.88 -24.47 -0.34
C VAL A 628 -31.87 -24.06 -1.43
N ASP A 629 -33.02 -24.73 -1.53
CA ASP A 629 -33.94 -24.72 -2.67
C ASP A 629 -35.32 -24.10 -2.39
N ASP A 630 -35.40 -23.12 -1.48
CA ASP A 630 -36.64 -22.38 -1.19
C ASP A 630 -36.74 -21.05 -1.97
N SER A 631 -36.59 -21.14 -3.29
CA SER A 631 -36.62 -19.97 -4.19
C SER A 631 -37.95 -19.23 -4.16
N GLN A 632 -39.07 -19.95 -4.09
CA GLN A 632 -40.42 -19.38 -4.04
C GLN A 632 -40.60 -18.42 -2.86
N ASN A 633 -39.93 -18.68 -1.73
CA ASN A 633 -39.96 -17.78 -0.58
C ASN A 633 -38.73 -16.87 -0.51
N SER A 634 -37.73 -17.08 -1.35
CA SER A 634 -36.40 -16.44 -1.29
C SER A 634 -35.80 -16.54 0.11
N VAL A 635 -35.89 -17.76 0.68
CA VAL A 635 -35.34 -18.09 1.99
C VAL A 635 -34.10 -18.95 1.81
N PHE A 636 -33.04 -18.58 2.52
CA PHE A 636 -31.80 -19.34 2.59
C PHE A 636 -31.57 -19.75 4.04
N ALA A 637 -31.22 -21.02 4.26
CA ALA A 637 -30.82 -21.47 5.59
C ALA A 637 -29.59 -22.36 5.55
N TRP A 638 -28.60 -22.08 6.39
CA TRP A 638 -27.39 -22.89 6.50
C TRP A 638 -26.87 -22.91 7.93
N LEU A 639 -25.93 -23.81 8.18
CA LEU A 639 -25.25 -23.99 9.44
C LEU A 639 -23.79 -23.55 9.29
N ARG A 640 -23.28 -22.82 10.28
CA ARG A 640 -21.87 -22.52 10.45
C ARG A 640 -21.31 -23.29 11.65
N LYS A 641 -20.13 -23.88 11.48
CA LYS A 641 -19.51 -24.80 12.45
C LYS A 641 -18.02 -24.56 12.57
N ALA A 642 -17.48 -24.86 13.75
CA ALA A 642 -16.06 -25.04 13.97
C ALA A 642 -15.82 -26.09 15.07
N PRO A 643 -14.67 -26.80 15.07
CA PRO A 643 -14.36 -27.75 16.14
C PRO A 643 -14.42 -27.10 17.53
N GLY A 644 -15.15 -27.73 18.44
CA GLY A 644 -15.30 -27.26 19.83
C GLY A 644 -16.20 -26.03 20.01
N ALA A 645 -16.82 -25.50 18.95
CA ALA A 645 -17.76 -24.38 19.02
C ALA A 645 -19.20 -24.85 18.86
N ALA A 646 -20.14 -24.16 19.51
CA ALA A 646 -21.56 -24.36 19.26
C ALA A 646 -21.90 -23.98 17.81
N PRO A 647 -22.65 -24.82 17.07
CA PRO A 647 -23.05 -24.50 15.72
C PRO A 647 -24.07 -23.35 15.71
N ILE A 648 -24.05 -22.56 14.65
CA ILE A 648 -24.97 -21.44 14.46
C ILE A 648 -25.77 -21.68 13.18
N ALA A 649 -27.10 -21.74 13.31
CA ALA A 649 -28.01 -21.79 12.19
C ALA A 649 -28.36 -20.36 11.75
N ILE A 650 -28.23 -20.08 10.46
CA ILE A 650 -28.52 -18.79 9.86
C ILE A 650 -29.69 -18.95 8.93
N VAL A 651 -30.66 -18.05 9.02
CA VAL A 651 -31.82 -18.02 8.14
C VAL A 651 -32.05 -16.61 7.65
N SER A 652 -32.09 -16.43 6.34
CA SER A 652 -32.33 -15.14 5.71
C SER A 652 -33.62 -15.19 4.90
N ASN A 653 -34.58 -14.33 5.23
CA ASN A 653 -35.79 -14.08 4.44
C ASN A 653 -35.58 -12.82 3.60
N MET A 654 -35.41 -13.00 2.29
CA MET A 654 -35.13 -11.91 1.37
C MET A 654 -36.40 -11.33 0.74
N THR A 655 -37.56 -11.48 1.39
CA THR A 655 -38.83 -10.86 0.97
C THR A 655 -39.44 -9.97 2.04
N ALA A 656 -40.22 -8.98 1.64
CA ALA A 656 -40.92 -8.05 2.55
C ALA A 656 -42.09 -8.69 3.32
N SER A 657 -42.42 -9.96 3.04
CA SER A 657 -43.46 -10.69 3.74
C SER A 657 -42.88 -11.51 4.88
N PRO A 658 -43.35 -11.35 6.13
CA PRO A 658 -42.97 -12.25 7.22
C PRO A 658 -43.49 -13.67 6.94
N ARG A 659 -42.81 -14.68 7.51
CA ARG A 659 -43.25 -16.08 7.43
C ARG A 659 -43.49 -16.62 8.84
N GLU A 660 -44.75 -16.80 9.19
CA GLU A 660 -45.14 -17.47 10.44
C GLU A 660 -45.22 -18.98 10.23
N GLY A 661 -44.95 -19.75 11.29
CA GLY A 661 -45.06 -21.21 11.24
C GLY A 661 -44.04 -21.88 10.31
N TYR A 662 -42.95 -21.20 9.95
CA TYR A 662 -41.94 -21.71 9.03
C TYR A 662 -41.14 -22.84 9.69
N ARG A 663 -41.00 -23.98 9.01
CA ARG A 663 -40.26 -25.13 9.56
C ARG A 663 -38.79 -25.04 9.15
N LEU A 664 -37.91 -24.84 10.14
CA LEU A 664 -36.46 -24.87 9.95
C LEU A 664 -35.91 -26.26 10.34
N PRO A 665 -35.27 -27.01 9.42
CA PRO A 665 -34.53 -28.22 9.79
C PRO A 665 -33.29 -27.86 10.60
N LEU A 666 -33.03 -28.60 11.67
CA LEU A 666 -31.88 -28.38 12.56
C LEU A 666 -31.27 -29.73 12.95
N PRO A 667 -29.93 -29.85 12.97
CA PRO A 667 -29.26 -31.13 13.22
C PRO A 667 -29.28 -31.56 14.70
N HIS A 668 -29.55 -30.62 15.61
CA HIS A 668 -29.58 -30.88 17.05
C HIS A 668 -30.94 -30.51 17.63
N ASP A 669 -31.50 -31.43 18.41
CA ASP A 669 -32.64 -31.15 19.27
C ASP A 669 -32.20 -30.29 20.48
N GLY A 670 -33.17 -29.64 21.14
CA GLY A 670 -32.93 -28.78 22.29
C GLY A 670 -33.05 -27.29 21.97
N ARG A 671 -32.52 -26.45 22.85
CA ARG A 671 -32.68 -24.99 22.79
C ARG A 671 -31.63 -24.34 21.91
N TRP A 672 -32.10 -23.47 21.02
CA TRP A 672 -31.26 -22.60 20.21
C TRP A 672 -31.56 -21.13 20.55
N ALA A 673 -30.57 -20.38 21.01
CA ALA A 673 -30.72 -18.97 21.37
C ALA A 673 -30.70 -18.10 20.11
N GLU A 674 -31.63 -17.15 19.99
CA GLU A 674 -31.61 -16.13 18.93
C GLU A 674 -30.51 -15.12 19.27
N VAL A 675 -29.33 -15.28 18.67
CA VAL A 675 -28.14 -14.46 18.94
C VAL A 675 -28.07 -13.22 18.05
N LEU A 676 -28.83 -13.21 16.95
CA LEU A 676 -29.01 -12.05 16.10
C LEU A 676 -30.40 -12.08 15.46
N ASN A 677 -31.04 -10.92 15.39
CA ASN A 677 -32.19 -10.67 14.54
C ASN A 677 -32.05 -9.28 13.92
N SER A 678 -31.78 -9.21 12.61
CA SER A 678 -31.56 -7.93 11.91
C SER A 678 -32.84 -7.07 11.80
N ASP A 679 -34.00 -7.62 12.17
CA ASP A 679 -35.28 -6.90 12.27
C ASP A 679 -35.60 -6.44 13.70
N ALA A 680 -34.66 -6.58 14.65
CA ALA A 680 -34.86 -6.07 16.00
C ALA A 680 -35.10 -4.54 16.01
N PRO A 681 -35.94 -4.00 16.92
CA PRO A 681 -36.25 -2.58 16.94
C PRO A 681 -35.04 -1.68 17.20
N VAL A 682 -34.02 -2.19 17.92
CA VAL A 682 -32.75 -1.49 18.15
C VAL A 682 -32.00 -1.17 16.85
N TYR A 683 -32.22 -1.96 15.79
CA TYR A 683 -31.65 -1.73 14.46
C TYR A 683 -32.60 -0.98 13.51
N GLY A 684 -33.79 -0.59 13.98
CA GLY A 684 -34.84 0.04 13.17
C GLY A 684 -35.73 -0.95 12.40
N GLY A 685 -35.75 -2.23 12.80
CA GLY A 685 -36.68 -3.22 12.25
C GLY A 685 -38.06 -3.20 12.90
N SER A 686 -38.95 -4.09 12.44
CA SER A 686 -40.34 -4.18 12.89
C SER A 686 -40.50 -4.86 14.25
N GLY A 687 -39.48 -5.60 14.70
CA GLY A 687 -39.48 -6.34 15.96
C GLY A 687 -40.14 -7.71 15.90
N ILE A 688 -40.44 -8.21 14.70
CA ILE A 688 -40.87 -9.60 14.52
C ILE A 688 -39.67 -10.52 14.81
N GLY A 689 -39.90 -11.67 15.44
CA GLY A 689 -38.84 -12.60 15.82
C GLY A 689 -39.35 -13.75 16.68
N ASN A 690 -38.43 -14.43 17.38
CA ASN A 690 -38.73 -15.69 18.08
C ASN A 690 -38.61 -15.55 19.61
N MET A 691 -38.78 -14.32 20.13
CA MET A 691 -38.77 -14.03 21.57
C MET A 691 -37.51 -14.55 22.30
N GLY A 692 -36.36 -14.55 21.61
CA GLY A 692 -35.03 -14.82 22.17
C GLY A 692 -34.53 -16.26 22.09
N ALA A 693 -35.37 -17.26 21.77
CA ALA A 693 -34.92 -18.63 21.54
C ALA A 693 -35.99 -19.48 20.84
N ILE A 694 -35.54 -20.52 20.14
CA ILE A 694 -36.38 -21.57 19.56
C ILE A 694 -36.03 -22.93 20.17
N THR A 695 -36.96 -23.87 20.14
CA THR A 695 -36.70 -25.25 20.58
C THR A 695 -36.87 -26.20 19.40
N SER A 696 -35.82 -26.94 19.09
CA SER A 696 -35.80 -27.97 18.05
C SER A 696 -36.26 -29.31 18.63
N HIS A 697 -37.20 -29.95 17.95
CA HIS A 697 -37.68 -31.28 18.27
C HIS A 697 -37.81 -32.12 16.99
N HIS A 698 -37.31 -33.35 17.04
CA HIS A 698 -37.36 -34.27 15.91
C HIS A 698 -36.70 -33.65 14.65
N GLY A 699 -35.52 -33.05 14.82
CA GLY A 699 -34.71 -32.55 13.71
C GLY A 699 -35.18 -31.22 13.10
N GLY A 700 -35.93 -30.39 13.85
CA GLY A 700 -36.24 -29.03 13.42
C GLY A 700 -37.12 -28.25 14.38
N ALA A 701 -37.27 -26.96 14.10
CA ALA A 701 -38.08 -26.03 14.88
C ALA A 701 -39.09 -25.30 13.99
N THR A 702 -40.21 -24.89 14.57
CA THR A 702 -41.14 -23.95 13.94
C THR A 702 -40.79 -22.54 14.39
N ILE A 703 -40.55 -21.65 13.43
CA ILE A 703 -40.04 -20.30 13.67
C ILE A 703 -40.88 -19.25 12.96
N THR A 704 -40.73 -18.01 13.40
CA THR A 704 -41.21 -16.83 12.69
C THR A 704 -40.03 -16.16 12.01
N LEU A 705 -40.09 -16.03 10.69
CA LEU A 705 -39.11 -15.29 9.91
C LEU A 705 -39.58 -13.85 9.73
N PRO A 706 -38.81 -12.86 10.23
CA PRO A 706 -39.12 -11.45 10.01
C PRO A 706 -38.99 -11.09 8.52
N PRO A 707 -39.64 -10.00 8.06
CA PRO A 707 -39.53 -9.54 6.68
C PRO A 707 -38.17 -8.88 6.42
N LEU A 708 -37.55 -9.17 5.27
CA LEU A 708 -36.25 -8.62 4.87
C LEU A 708 -35.23 -8.67 6.02
N ALA A 709 -34.96 -9.88 6.50
CA ALA A 709 -34.15 -10.07 7.70
C ALA A 709 -33.30 -11.33 7.66
N THR A 710 -32.18 -11.27 8.37
CA THR A 710 -31.36 -12.41 8.73
C THR A 710 -31.45 -12.63 10.23
N VAL A 711 -31.77 -13.85 10.63
CA VAL A 711 -31.76 -14.32 12.01
C VAL A 711 -30.70 -15.40 12.19
N MET A 712 -30.05 -15.40 13.35
CA MET A 712 -29.03 -16.39 13.70
C MET A 712 -29.38 -17.06 15.03
N PHE A 713 -29.29 -18.37 15.06
CA PHE A 713 -29.57 -19.19 16.24
C PHE A 713 -28.35 -20.01 16.64
N GLU A 714 -27.85 -19.84 17.87
CA GLU A 714 -26.76 -20.64 18.42
C GLU A 714 -27.32 -21.82 19.22
N TRP A 715 -26.82 -23.02 18.99
CA TRP A 715 -27.22 -24.18 19.80
C TRP A 715 -26.65 -24.06 21.22
N THR A 716 -27.55 -24.03 22.22
CA THR A 716 -27.16 -23.90 23.64
C THR A 716 -27.27 -25.21 24.42
N GLY A 717 -27.64 -26.29 23.73
CA GLY A 717 -27.89 -27.59 24.35
C GLY A 717 -29.30 -27.73 24.90
N SER A 718 -29.47 -28.77 25.72
CA SER A 718 -30.72 -29.15 26.39
C SER A 718 -30.75 -28.65 27.82
#